data_AF-A0A924CP66-F1
#
_entry.id   AF-A0A924CP66-F1
#
_cell.length_a   1.000
_cell.length_b   1.000
_cell.length_c   1.000
_cell.angle_alpha   90.00
_cell.angle_beta   90.00
_cell.angle_gamma   90.00
#
_symmetry.space_group_name_H-M   'P 1'
#
loop_
_entity.id
_entity.type
_entity.pdbx_description
1 polymer ?
#
loop_
_entity_poly.entity_id
_entity_poly.type
_entity_poly.pdbx_seq_one_letter_code
_entity_poly.pdbx_strand_id
1 'polypeptide(L)'
;MPNSSSTATTLTTALSPIEASNLLRSPDSPFLGSGLKAEYFDGENFTQLKVTRIDAMVNFNWGQGSPDAQISPDTFSVRWTGQIQAAYSEAYTFYTTGDDGIRLWVNGQQVINGWRDQSATEYAGTVSLTAGQKYDIRLEYYENGGDAVSKLSWSSAHQTKQIIPQTYLSQPSAPIAVQVGNGNGLKAEYFDNADFTNAKLTRTDASVNFDWKQNAPDASMGVDTFSVRWTGQVLAQFNEIYTFNTTGDDGIRLWVNGQQIINGWRNQSATDYTGSIALQAGQKYDIKLEYYENGGDALAKLAWSSDHQGWQIIPQSQLFSPNLIPNPNPIPNPNPIPNPNPISNPNPLQTGLFNYGEALQKSIYFYDAQRSGILPTNNRVEWRGNSGLTDGADVGKDLTGGFLDAGDKIKFSRTIAYTASTLAWGMLESPDAYSRSGQQGYLLENIKWATDYLLKAFTNDQAGQYEFYTQVGQMIDTPRGDHQNWVAAEVAAEVSDRPSYKINTQTPDSAIAGQTAAAFASASILFRQTDNVAYADLLLDKAKRMFDFGDRYRGMNAQVAANGSQDTSSPYTDWNYYDELVWGATWIHKAEIAKNGTYGNAFLARAEQLYTDGAGAMRNRVDVPYSWQSVDKGADVLLAGLSSNPTIYRTEIQNHLDYWTTGYNGRTIQKSPGGMGIQDPWGTLRYSTTQAFVALAYSDRVTNAEQKAKYQDFALKQVNYVLGDNPTGRSYMIGFGPNPVQAVHHATANGAWAGWDQYNSNGRPRHVLYGALVGGPNSQDQYSDDMTNYQSTEVAIDYNAGLTGALARLCQIYGGNPLSNFPTPERRDDEYFVEASVKGSGSNFIEIDAAINNRSAWAARVTDKLSFRYYFTIEPNMNPNSLSVSVYNAQGQVRSSIKQAQGSLYYADIDFSGTKIFPGCTDRSTGIPNYRKQTTFRISGVNNWDSSNDWSYQGLSNGGLVKSVKIPVYDNGVKLFGNEPI
;
A
#
# COMPACT_ATOMS: atom_id res chain seq x y z
N MET A 1 -66.94 28.60 -20.66
CA MET A 1 -66.61 28.48 -22.10
C MET A 1 -66.16 29.85 -22.61
N PRO A 2 -65.22 29.98 -23.58
CA PRO A 2 -63.90 29.34 -23.68
C PRO A 2 -62.77 30.25 -24.27
N ASN A 3 -61.52 29.74 -24.22
CA ASN A 3 -60.37 29.89 -25.17
C ASN A 3 -59.80 31.29 -25.50
N SER A 4 -58.51 31.55 -25.74
CA SER A 4 -57.23 30.83 -25.82
C SER A 4 -56.21 31.93 -26.21
N SER A 5 -54.98 31.97 -25.69
CA SER A 5 -53.82 31.57 -26.50
C SER A 5 -52.52 31.72 -25.69
N SER A 6 -51.72 30.68 -25.78
CA SER A 6 -50.36 30.54 -25.32
C SER A 6 -49.37 31.13 -26.33
N THR A 7 -48.36 31.85 -25.88
CA THR A 7 -47.07 31.93 -26.56
C THR A 7 -45.95 31.92 -25.52
N ALA A 8 -45.37 30.72 -25.33
CA ALA A 8 -44.10 30.54 -24.65
C ALA A 8 -42.98 31.01 -25.59
N THR A 9 -42.13 31.91 -25.10
CA THR A 9 -40.90 32.31 -25.79
C THR A 9 -39.84 31.24 -25.52
N THR A 10 -39.52 30.45 -26.54
CA THR A 10 -38.42 29.47 -26.56
C THR A 10 -37.07 30.19 -26.43
N LEU A 11 -36.38 29.97 -25.30
CA LEU A 11 -34.93 30.12 -25.19
C LEU A 11 -34.29 28.80 -25.62
N THR A 12 -33.79 28.74 -26.85
CA THR A 12 -32.87 27.69 -27.29
C THR A 12 -31.49 27.99 -26.72
N THR A 13 -31.14 27.41 -25.57
CA THR A 13 -29.75 27.20 -25.20
C THR A 13 -29.28 25.90 -25.86
N ALA A 14 -28.46 26.04 -26.89
CA ALA A 14 -27.71 24.91 -27.44
C ALA A 14 -26.73 24.43 -26.36
N LEU A 15 -26.90 23.19 -25.92
CA LEU A 15 -25.95 22.50 -25.04
C LEU A 15 -24.63 22.29 -25.78
N SER A 16 -23.52 22.36 -25.04
CA SER A 16 -22.19 22.06 -25.54
C SER A 16 -22.07 20.56 -25.92
N PRO A 17 -21.21 20.17 -26.88
CA PRO A 17 -21.10 18.77 -27.33
C PRO A 17 -20.70 17.76 -26.24
N ILE A 18 -20.24 18.22 -25.08
CA ILE A 18 -19.78 17.37 -23.96
C ILE A 18 -20.94 17.04 -23.00
N GLU A 19 -21.91 17.93 -22.82
CA GLU A 19 -23.03 17.73 -21.88
C GLU A 19 -24.13 16.81 -22.44
N ALA A 20 -24.17 16.60 -23.76
CA ALA A 20 -25.05 15.60 -24.39
C ALA A 20 -24.49 14.16 -24.32
N SER A 21 -23.25 13.96 -23.88
CA SER A 21 -22.61 12.63 -23.88
C SER A 21 -22.73 11.86 -22.56
N ASN A 22 -23.13 12.51 -21.47
CA ASN A 22 -23.23 11.92 -20.13
C ASN A 22 -24.66 11.64 -19.64
N LEU A 23 -25.67 11.88 -20.46
CA LEU A 23 -27.06 11.53 -20.14
C LEU A 23 -27.67 10.78 -21.33
N LEU A 24 -27.91 9.48 -21.13
CA LEU A 24 -28.43 8.48 -22.09
C LEU A 24 -27.39 7.92 -23.08
N ARG A 25 -26.54 7.01 -22.59
CA ARG A 25 -26.15 5.89 -23.47
C ARG A 25 -27.38 4.98 -23.57
N SER A 26 -28.02 4.98 -24.75
CA SER A 26 -29.07 4.01 -25.08
C SER A 26 -28.57 2.57 -24.86
N PRO A 27 -29.39 1.62 -24.37
CA PRO A 27 -29.04 0.20 -24.23
C PRO A 27 -28.72 -0.52 -25.56
N ASP A 28 -28.90 0.14 -26.71
CA ASP A 28 -28.91 -0.53 -28.02
C ASP A 28 -27.53 -0.61 -28.71
N SER A 29 -26.42 -0.39 -27.99
CA SER A 29 -25.11 -0.81 -28.50
C SER A 29 -24.83 -2.24 -28.04
N PRO A 30 -25.00 -3.28 -28.88
CA PRO A 30 -24.71 -4.64 -28.45
C PRO A 30 -23.22 -4.74 -28.08
N PHE A 31 -22.95 -5.11 -26.84
CA PHE A 31 -21.62 -5.53 -26.44
C PHE A 31 -21.20 -6.71 -27.33
N LEU A 32 -20.01 -6.65 -27.93
CA LEU A 32 -19.50 -7.66 -28.86
C LEU A 32 -18.89 -8.86 -28.12
N GLY A 33 -19.61 -9.39 -27.13
CA GLY A 33 -19.19 -10.57 -26.37
C GLY A 33 -19.20 -11.84 -27.24
N SER A 34 -18.22 -12.72 -26.99
CA SER A 34 -18.01 -13.97 -27.74
C SER A 34 -18.33 -15.23 -26.92
N GLY A 35 -18.69 -15.11 -25.64
CA GLY A 35 -18.84 -16.24 -24.70
C GLY A 35 -17.61 -16.45 -23.81
N LEU A 36 -17.69 -17.40 -22.86
CA LEU A 36 -16.60 -17.74 -21.95
C LEU A 36 -15.75 -18.90 -22.49
N LYS A 37 -14.45 -18.91 -22.19
CA LYS A 37 -13.60 -20.08 -22.42
C LYS A 37 -13.99 -21.16 -21.41
N ALA A 38 -14.39 -22.31 -21.89
CA ALA A 38 -14.79 -23.46 -21.09
C ALA A 38 -13.75 -24.59 -21.22
N GLU A 39 -13.24 -25.04 -20.09
CA GLU A 39 -12.31 -26.17 -19.98
C GLU A 39 -13.03 -27.30 -19.25
N TYR A 40 -13.24 -28.41 -19.94
CA TYR A 40 -13.96 -29.57 -19.45
C TYR A 40 -12.99 -30.72 -19.17
N PHE A 41 -13.11 -31.30 -17.98
CA PHE A 41 -12.22 -32.32 -17.44
C PHE A 41 -12.99 -33.61 -17.14
N ASP A 42 -12.35 -34.75 -17.35
CA ASP A 42 -12.87 -36.07 -16.97
C ASP A 42 -12.49 -36.32 -15.50
N GLY A 43 -13.50 -36.35 -14.62
CA GLY A 43 -13.35 -36.30 -13.16
C GLY A 43 -13.55 -34.90 -12.52
N GLU A 44 -13.85 -34.89 -11.23
CA GLU A 44 -14.32 -33.71 -10.47
C GLU A 44 -13.21 -32.72 -10.07
N ASN A 45 -11.94 -33.10 -10.21
CA ASN A 45 -10.81 -32.41 -9.59
C ASN A 45 -9.96 -31.56 -10.55
N PHE A 46 -10.45 -31.29 -11.76
CA PHE A 46 -9.76 -30.47 -12.78
C PHE A 46 -8.39 -31.01 -13.24
N THR A 47 -8.14 -32.32 -13.12
CA THR A 47 -6.81 -32.89 -13.45
C THR A 47 -6.69 -33.44 -14.87
N GLN A 48 -7.77 -33.88 -15.51
CA GLN A 48 -7.75 -34.51 -16.84
C GLN A 48 -8.53 -33.71 -17.89
N LEU A 49 -7.93 -32.64 -18.43
CA LEU A 49 -8.56 -31.82 -19.47
C LEU A 49 -8.85 -32.66 -20.73
N LYS A 50 -10.10 -32.67 -21.19
CA LYS A 50 -10.53 -33.35 -22.43
C LYS A 50 -10.89 -32.37 -23.54
N VAL A 51 -11.66 -31.33 -23.19
CA VAL A 51 -12.24 -30.42 -24.17
C VAL A 51 -12.05 -28.97 -23.74
N THR A 52 -11.59 -28.13 -24.66
CA THR A 52 -11.61 -26.67 -24.51
C THR A 52 -12.47 -26.09 -25.62
N ARG A 53 -13.49 -25.31 -25.27
CA ARG A 53 -14.35 -24.62 -26.24
C ARG A 53 -14.82 -23.27 -25.73
N ILE A 54 -15.60 -22.57 -26.54
CA ILE A 54 -16.22 -21.30 -26.17
C ILE A 54 -17.70 -21.53 -25.99
N ASP A 55 -18.17 -21.31 -24.78
CA ASP A 55 -19.60 -21.39 -24.48
C ASP A 55 -20.19 -19.98 -24.53
N ALA A 56 -21.09 -19.74 -25.48
CA ALA A 56 -21.72 -18.45 -25.70
C ALA A 56 -22.45 -17.93 -24.45
N MET A 57 -23.05 -18.84 -23.68
CA MET A 57 -23.72 -18.60 -22.41
C MET A 57 -23.51 -19.83 -21.51
N VAL A 58 -23.57 -19.66 -20.19
CA VAL A 58 -23.65 -20.81 -19.27
C VAL A 58 -25.12 -21.05 -18.93
N ASN A 59 -25.75 -21.95 -19.70
CA ASN A 59 -27.14 -22.35 -19.51
C ASN A 59 -27.32 -23.80 -19.97
N PHE A 60 -26.72 -24.71 -19.23
CA PHE A 60 -26.65 -26.12 -19.55
C PHE A 60 -27.58 -26.95 -18.66
N ASN A 61 -28.22 -27.93 -19.28
CA ASN A 61 -28.92 -29.02 -18.63
C ASN A 61 -28.60 -30.27 -19.44
N TRP A 62 -27.66 -31.06 -18.95
CA TRP A 62 -27.22 -32.29 -19.58
C TRP A 62 -28.06 -33.49 -19.13
N GLY A 63 -28.78 -33.38 -18.00
CA GLY A 63 -29.47 -34.52 -17.38
C GLY A 63 -28.46 -35.64 -17.12
N GLN A 64 -28.85 -36.89 -17.38
CA GLN A 64 -27.96 -38.08 -17.33
C GLN A 64 -26.92 -38.14 -18.47
N GLY A 65 -26.72 -37.05 -19.21
CA GLY A 65 -25.85 -36.97 -20.38
C GLY A 65 -24.49 -36.32 -20.08
N SER A 66 -23.64 -36.21 -21.11
CA SER A 66 -22.31 -35.61 -20.98
C SER A 66 -22.17 -34.33 -21.82
N PRO A 67 -21.36 -33.34 -21.38
CA PRO A 67 -21.08 -32.12 -22.15
C PRO A 67 -20.34 -32.35 -23.47
N ASP A 68 -19.68 -33.50 -23.64
CA ASP A 68 -18.97 -33.92 -24.86
C ASP A 68 -18.79 -35.45 -24.90
N ALA A 69 -18.70 -36.05 -26.09
CA ALA A 69 -18.48 -37.49 -26.25
C ALA A 69 -17.16 -38.01 -25.65
N GLN A 70 -16.19 -37.12 -25.38
CA GLN A 70 -14.91 -37.46 -24.76
C GLN A 70 -14.93 -37.45 -23.22
N ILE A 71 -16.07 -37.13 -22.60
CA ILE A 71 -16.23 -36.95 -21.15
C ILE A 71 -17.25 -37.95 -20.62
N SER A 72 -16.96 -38.58 -19.48
CA SER A 72 -17.90 -39.50 -18.82
C SER A 72 -19.15 -38.77 -18.32
N PRO A 73 -20.36 -39.34 -18.46
CA PRO A 73 -21.60 -38.71 -17.99
C PRO A 73 -21.65 -38.40 -16.49
N ASP A 74 -21.11 -39.29 -15.64
CA ASP A 74 -21.34 -39.25 -14.18
C ASP A 74 -20.15 -38.77 -13.34
N THR A 75 -19.08 -38.27 -13.95
CA THR A 75 -17.91 -37.71 -13.22
C THR A 75 -17.14 -36.73 -14.10
N PHE A 76 -17.45 -35.44 -14.01
CA PHE A 76 -16.73 -34.43 -14.78
C PHE A 76 -16.69 -33.09 -14.06
N SER A 77 -15.77 -32.22 -14.48
CA SER A 77 -15.72 -30.85 -14.00
C SER A 77 -15.53 -29.88 -15.14
N VAL A 78 -15.98 -28.64 -14.95
CA VAL A 78 -15.90 -27.58 -15.96
C VAL A 78 -15.46 -26.29 -15.29
N ARG A 79 -14.52 -25.60 -15.93
CA ARG A 79 -14.11 -24.24 -15.57
C ARG A 79 -14.41 -23.30 -16.73
N TRP A 80 -15.30 -22.35 -16.49
CA TRP A 80 -15.52 -21.21 -17.38
C TRP A 80 -14.69 -20.02 -16.90
N THR A 81 -13.91 -19.44 -17.81
CA THR A 81 -13.14 -18.21 -17.57
C THR A 81 -13.46 -17.18 -18.66
N GLY A 82 -13.49 -15.90 -18.29
CA GLY A 82 -13.61 -14.83 -19.25
C GLY A 82 -13.79 -13.47 -18.60
N GLN A 83 -14.47 -12.57 -19.29
CA GLN A 83 -14.84 -11.27 -18.76
C GLN A 83 -16.34 -11.03 -18.88
N ILE A 84 -16.91 -10.38 -17.88
CA ILE A 84 -18.27 -9.88 -17.90
C ILE A 84 -18.28 -8.35 -17.93
N GLN A 85 -19.10 -7.76 -18.80
CA GLN A 85 -19.28 -6.31 -18.87
C GLN A 85 -20.58 -5.89 -18.18
N ALA A 86 -20.55 -4.92 -17.26
CA ALA A 86 -21.78 -4.43 -16.63
C ALA A 86 -22.47 -3.36 -17.51
N ALA A 87 -23.81 -3.39 -17.60
CA ALA A 87 -24.57 -2.38 -18.33
C ALA A 87 -24.77 -1.07 -17.53
N TYR A 88 -24.78 -1.19 -16.20
CA TYR A 88 -25.19 -0.17 -15.24
C TYR A 88 -24.18 -0.10 -14.10
N SER A 89 -23.99 1.08 -13.50
CA SER A 89 -23.11 1.27 -12.34
C SER A 89 -23.89 1.08 -11.05
N GLU A 90 -23.97 -0.16 -10.57
CA GLU A 90 -24.81 -0.55 -9.44
C GLU A 90 -24.44 -1.94 -8.89
N ALA A 91 -25.14 -2.37 -7.84
CA ALA A 91 -24.99 -3.72 -7.31
C ALA A 91 -25.65 -4.75 -8.24
N TYR A 92 -24.87 -5.74 -8.68
CA TYR A 92 -25.35 -6.90 -9.43
C TYR A 92 -25.43 -8.10 -8.50
N THR A 93 -26.58 -8.76 -8.48
CA THR A 93 -26.76 -10.09 -7.88
C THR A 93 -26.56 -11.13 -8.96
N PHE A 94 -25.54 -11.96 -8.81
CA PHE A 94 -25.32 -13.15 -9.62
C PHE A 94 -26.06 -14.32 -9.02
N TYR A 95 -26.58 -15.20 -9.86
CA TYR A 95 -27.17 -16.46 -9.47
C TYR A 95 -26.55 -17.60 -10.26
N THR A 96 -26.21 -18.69 -9.56
CA THR A 96 -25.74 -19.92 -10.18
C THR A 96 -26.65 -21.08 -9.80
N THR A 97 -27.07 -21.89 -10.76
CA THR A 97 -27.72 -23.18 -10.48
C THR A 97 -26.74 -24.29 -10.81
N GLY A 98 -26.44 -25.17 -9.85
CA GLY A 98 -25.56 -26.33 -10.02
C GLY A 98 -26.19 -27.58 -9.42
N ASP A 99 -26.21 -28.69 -10.16
CA ASP A 99 -26.25 -30.05 -9.57
C ASP A 99 -24.82 -30.39 -9.13
N ASP A 100 -24.66 -30.86 -7.91
CA ASP A 100 -23.39 -30.93 -7.18
C ASP A 100 -22.66 -29.57 -7.06
N GLY A 101 -21.33 -29.54 -7.19
CA GLY A 101 -20.55 -28.40 -6.77
C GLY A 101 -20.52 -27.25 -7.78
N ILE A 102 -20.82 -26.03 -7.32
CA ILE A 102 -20.69 -24.81 -8.14
C ILE A 102 -20.12 -23.63 -7.33
N ARG A 103 -19.23 -22.84 -7.94
CA ARG A 103 -18.63 -21.65 -7.29
C ARG A 103 -18.22 -20.58 -8.30
N LEU A 104 -18.42 -19.32 -7.94
CA LEU A 104 -18.26 -18.16 -8.82
C LEU A 104 -17.32 -17.12 -8.21
N TRP A 105 -16.43 -16.58 -9.03
CA TRP A 105 -15.63 -15.39 -8.75
C TRP A 105 -15.91 -14.30 -9.77
N VAL A 106 -15.96 -13.06 -9.30
CA VAL A 106 -16.01 -11.86 -10.13
C VAL A 106 -14.89 -10.93 -9.67
N ASN A 107 -14.01 -10.56 -10.60
CA ASN A 107 -12.81 -9.74 -10.36
C ASN A 107 -11.93 -10.27 -9.21
N GLY A 108 -11.73 -11.58 -9.16
CA GLY A 108 -10.94 -12.26 -8.12
C GLY A 108 -11.65 -12.44 -6.77
N GLN A 109 -12.80 -11.78 -6.54
CA GLN A 109 -13.59 -11.97 -5.32
C GLN A 109 -14.51 -13.20 -5.47
N GLN A 110 -14.50 -14.13 -4.50
CA GLN A 110 -15.44 -15.25 -4.48
C GLN A 110 -16.84 -14.73 -4.09
N VAL A 111 -17.78 -14.81 -5.03
CA VAL A 111 -19.15 -14.31 -4.87
C VAL A 111 -20.10 -15.43 -4.45
N ILE A 112 -19.87 -16.67 -4.91
CA ILE A 112 -20.69 -17.85 -4.58
C ILE A 112 -19.76 -19.06 -4.30
N ASN A 113 -20.11 -19.87 -3.29
CA ASN A 113 -19.43 -21.12 -2.99
C ASN A 113 -20.39 -22.22 -2.49
N GLY A 114 -20.90 -23.04 -3.42
CA GLY A 114 -21.75 -24.19 -3.15
C GLY A 114 -21.06 -25.51 -3.52
N TRP A 115 -19.85 -25.74 -3.04
CA TRP A 115 -18.97 -26.85 -3.47
C TRP A 115 -19.20 -28.15 -2.69
N ARG A 116 -20.33 -28.83 -2.94
CA ARG A 116 -20.70 -30.11 -2.31
C ARG A 116 -21.65 -30.90 -3.23
N ASP A 117 -21.71 -32.22 -3.05
CA ASP A 117 -22.72 -33.07 -3.67
C ASP A 117 -24.13 -32.65 -3.23
N GLN A 118 -25.04 -32.44 -4.19
CA GLN A 118 -26.40 -31.95 -3.95
C GLN A 118 -27.24 -32.00 -5.22
N SER A 119 -28.56 -32.12 -5.12
CA SER A 119 -29.45 -31.87 -6.27
C SER A 119 -29.34 -30.42 -6.77
N ALA A 120 -29.66 -30.17 -8.04
CA ALA A 120 -29.71 -28.83 -8.67
C ALA A 120 -30.22 -27.72 -7.73
N THR A 121 -29.29 -26.89 -7.23
CA THR A 121 -29.56 -25.84 -6.22
C THR A 121 -29.12 -24.47 -6.74
N GLU A 122 -29.95 -23.46 -6.53
CA GLU A 122 -29.60 -22.07 -6.86
C GLU A 122 -28.94 -21.35 -5.68
N TYR A 123 -27.83 -20.68 -5.96
CA TYR A 123 -27.13 -19.77 -5.06
C TYR A 123 -27.15 -18.35 -5.61
N ALA A 124 -27.06 -17.37 -4.72
CA ALA A 124 -26.99 -15.96 -5.08
C ALA A 124 -25.86 -15.24 -4.32
N GLY A 125 -25.22 -14.27 -4.96
CA GLY A 125 -24.24 -13.39 -4.33
C GLY A 125 -24.13 -12.05 -5.05
N THR A 126 -23.78 -11.00 -4.32
CA THR A 126 -23.85 -9.62 -4.82
C THR A 126 -22.47 -8.97 -4.89
N VAL A 127 -22.21 -8.23 -5.96
CA VAL A 127 -21.00 -7.42 -6.17
C VAL A 127 -21.35 -6.10 -6.86
N SER A 128 -20.69 -5.01 -6.48
CA SER A 128 -20.87 -3.70 -7.13
C SER A 128 -20.05 -3.61 -8.41
N LEU A 129 -20.70 -3.33 -9.54
CA LEU A 129 -20.06 -3.19 -10.85
C LEU A 129 -20.32 -1.80 -11.42
N THR A 130 -19.43 -1.33 -12.29
CA THR A 130 -19.50 -0.03 -12.98
C THR A 130 -19.89 -0.23 -14.43
N ALA A 131 -20.86 0.56 -14.92
CA ALA A 131 -21.33 0.52 -16.30
C ALA A 131 -20.19 0.62 -17.30
N GLY A 132 -20.20 -0.26 -18.30
CA GLY A 132 -19.22 -0.31 -19.38
C GLY A 132 -17.87 -0.90 -18.99
N GLN A 133 -17.57 -1.14 -17.71
CA GLN A 133 -16.35 -1.83 -17.29
C GLN A 133 -16.48 -3.35 -17.48
N LYS A 134 -15.37 -3.97 -17.88
CA LYS A 134 -15.21 -5.42 -17.94
C LYS A 134 -14.54 -5.92 -16.68
N TYR A 135 -15.05 -7.02 -16.12
CA TYR A 135 -14.54 -7.67 -14.93
C TYR A 135 -14.21 -9.11 -15.26
N ASP A 136 -13.10 -9.64 -14.75
CA ASP A 136 -12.81 -11.06 -14.92
C ASP A 136 -13.86 -11.90 -14.21
N ILE A 137 -14.27 -13.00 -14.81
CA ILE A 137 -15.27 -13.92 -14.25
C ILE A 137 -14.73 -15.35 -14.35
N ARG A 138 -14.82 -16.09 -13.24
CA ARG A 138 -14.49 -17.52 -13.19
C ARG A 138 -15.66 -18.26 -12.56
N LEU A 139 -16.21 -19.24 -13.26
CA LEU A 139 -17.21 -20.17 -12.75
C LEU A 139 -16.64 -21.58 -12.81
N GLU A 140 -16.77 -22.32 -11.72
CA GLU A 140 -16.36 -23.72 -11.65
C GLU A 140 -17.54 -24.60 -11.25
N TYR A 141 -17.60 -25.78 -11.84
CA TYR A 141 -18.64 -26.79 -11.65
C TYR A 141 -18.03 -28.19 -11.59
N TYR A 142 -18.58 -29.09 -10.78
CA TYR A 142 -18.39 -30.53 -10.94
C TYR A 142 -19.71 -31.27 -10.86
N GLU A 143 -19.74 -32.43 -11.51
CA GLU A 143 -20.77 -33.46 -11.45
C GLU A 143 -20.18 -34.74 -10.84
N ASN A 144 -20.88 -35.31 -9.86
CA ASN A 144 -20.55 -36.53 -9.14
C ASN A 144 -21.75 -37.52 -9.12
N GLY A 145 -22.55 -37.49 -10.19
CA GLY A 145 -23.47 -38.55 -10.59
C GLY A 145 -24.93 -38.15 -10.53
N GLY A 146 -25.71 -38.59 -11.52
CA GLY A 146 -27.14 -38.24 -11.61
C GLY A 146 -27.42 -37.24 -12.73
N ASP A 147 -28.27 -36.25 -12.46
CA ASP A 147 -28.62 -35.24 -13.47
C ASP A 147 -27.64 -34.07 -13.40
N ALA A 148 -27.02 -33.67 -14.52
CA ALA A 148 -26.07 -32.56 -14.52
C ALA A 148 -26.71 -31.25 -15.04
N VAL A 149 -26.62 -30.18 -14.24
CA VAL A 149 -27.18 -28.85 -14.55
C VAL A 149 -26.22 -27.75 -14.13
N SER A 150 -25.93 -26.79 -15.03
CA SER A 150 -25.14 -25.59 -14.71
C SER A 150 -25.68 -24.34 -15.40
N LYS A 151 -26.06 -23.31 -14.63
CA LYS A 151 -26.61 -22.05 -15.15
C LYS A 151 -25.99 -20.83 -14.47
N LEU A 152 -25.76 -19.76 -15.22
CA LEU A 152 -25.30 -18.46 -14.72
C LEU A 152 -26.26 -17.35 -15.15
N SER A 153 -26.85 -16.66 -14.17
CA SER A 153 -27.75 -15.51 -14.39
C SER A 153 -27.37 -14.33 -13.50
N TRP A 154 -27.90 -13.15 -13.83
CA TRP A 154 -27.68 -11.93 -13.05
C TRP A 154 -28.94 -11.07 -12.99
N SER A 155 -29.03 -10.20 -11.99
CA SER A 155 -29.99 -9.10 -11.89
C SER A 155 -29.36 -7.89 -11.23
N SER A 156 -29.91 -6.71 -11.46
CA SER A 156 -29.54 -5.47 -10.76
C SER A 156 -30.78 -4.57 -10.65
N ALA A 157 -30.65 -3.35 -10.11
CA ALA A 157 -31.82 -2.46 -9.98
C ALA A 157 -32.43 -2.10 -11.35
N HIS A 158 -31.62 -2.05 -12.41
CA HIS A 158 -32.07 -1.78 -13.78
C HIS A 158 -32.04 -3.00 -14.72
N GLN A 159 -31.70 -4.18 -14.20
CA GLN A 159 -31.63 -5.43 -14.96
C GLN A 159 -32.49 -6.50 -14.28
N THR A 160 -33.59 -6.92 -14.91
CA THR A 160 -34.35 -8.09 -14.43
C THR A 160 -33.49 -9.35 -14.51
N LYS A 161 -33.77 -10.33 -13.63
CA LYS A 161 -33.03 -11.59 -13.59
C LYS A 161 -33.12 -12.32 -14.93
N GLN A 162 -31.97 -12.56 -15.54
CA GLN A 162 -31.86 -13.32 -16.79
C GLN A 162 -30.54 -14.10 -16.85
N ILE A 163 -30.52 -15.19 -17.65
CA ILE A 163 -29.26 -15.82 -18.07
C ILE A 163 -28.38 -14.75 -18.68
N ILE A 164 -27.11 -14.71 -18.29
CA ILE A 164 -26.20 -13.66 -18.76
C ILE A 164 -26.02 -13.83 -20.27
N PRO A 165 -26.49 -12.88 -21.10
CA PRO A 165 -26.43 -13.04 -22.55
C PRO A 165 -24.98 -13.02 -23.06
N GLN A 166 -24.72 -13.73 -24.16
CA GLN A 166 -23.41 -13.78 -24.82
C GLN A 166 -22.80 -12.40 -25.04
N THR A 167 -23.61 -11.39 -25.37
CA THR A 167 -23.14 -10.02 -25.61
C THR A 167 -22.36 -9.47 -24.41
N TYR A 168 -22.71 -9.85 -23.19
CA TYR A 168 -22.06 -9.41 -21.95
C TYR A 168 -20.85 -10.24 -21.55
N LEU A 169 -20.64 -11.40 -22.19
CA LEU A 169 -19.57 -12.33 -21.89
C LEU A 169 -18.55 -12.31 -23.02
N SER A 170 -17.31 -11.96 -22.72
CA SER A 170 -16.21 -12.18 -23.65
C SER A 170 -15.28 -13.24 -23.12
N GLN A 171 -14.52 -13.85 -24.03
CA GLN A 171 -13.39 -14.70 -23.67
C GLN A 171 -12.49 -13.98 -22.67
N PRO A 172 -11.61 -14.72 -21.96
CA PRO A 172 -10.56 -14.08 -21.17
C PRO A 172 -9.94 -13.00 -22.04
N SER A 173 -9.69 -11.83 -21.45
CA SER A 173 -8.92 -10.82 -22.15
C SER A 173 -7.71 -11.55 -22.75
N ALA A 174 -7.49 -11.40 -24.06
CA ALA A 174 -6.38 -12.07 -24.72
C ALA A 174 -5.16 -11.80 -23.83
N PRO A 175 -4.50 -12.85 -23.31
CA PRO A 175 -3.55 -12.65 -22.23
C PRO A 175 -2.56 -11.63 -22.73
N ILE A 176 -2.46 -10.50 -22.04
CA ILE A 176 -1.24 -9.73 -22.17
C ILE A 176 -0.21 -10.63 -21.50
N ALA A 177 0.41 -11.51 -22.28
CA ALA A 177 1.62 -12.20 -21.87
C ALA A 177 2.66 -11.10 -21.73
N VAL A 178 2.78 -10.51 -20.53
CA VAL A 178 3.61 -9.32 -20.37
C VAL A 178 5.08 -9.66 -20.52
N GLN A 179 5.55 -10.91 -20.29
CA GLN A 179 6.92 -11.31 -20.64
C GLN A 179 7.10 -12.83 -20.88
N VAL A 180 7.52 -13.19 -22.09
CA VAL A 180 8.49 -14.30 -22.24
C VAL A 180 9.83 -13.74 -21.78
N GLY A 181 10.33 -14.18 -20.64
CA GLY A 181 11.63 -13.76 -20.16
C GLY A 181 12.75 -14.21 -21.10
N ASN A 182 13.92 -13.62 -20.95
CA ASN A 182 15.14 -13.98 -21.68
C ASN A 182 16.10 -14.75 -20.76
N GLY A 183 15.56 -15.55 -19.85
CA GLY A 183 16.32 -16.37 -18.92
C GLY A 183 17.33 -17.28 -19.63
N ASN A 184 18.42 -17.58 -18.93
CA ASN A 184 19.52 -18.40 -19.43
C ASN A 184 19.67 -19.73 -18.66
N GLY A 185 18.85 -20.00 -17.65
CA GLY A 185 18.88 -21.22 -16.83
C GLY A 185 19.07 -20.92 -15.34
N LEU A 186 19.48 -21.90 -14.55
CA LEU A 186 19.87 -21.73 -13.14
C LEU A 186 21.36 -22.06 -12.96
N LYS A 187 22.04 -21.41 -12.01
CA LYS A 187 23.39 -21.83 -11.59
C LYS A 187 23.25 -23.14 -10.82
N ALA A 188 23.88 -24.19 -11.34
CA ALA A 188 23.93 -25.52 -10.76
C ALA A 188 25.31 -25.80 -10.20
N GLU A 189 25.39 -26.11 -8.91
CA GLU A 189 26.60 -26.59 -8.25
C GLU A 189 26.43 -28.09 -7.99
N TYR A 190 27.33 -28.89 -8.55
CA TYR A 190 27.35 -30.34 -8.45
C TYR A 190 28.42 -30.78 -7.46
N PHE A 191 28.07 -31.71 -6.57
CA PHE A 191 28.91 -32.22 -5.50
C PHE A 191 28.96 -33.74 -5.58
N ASP A 192 30.14 -34.34 -5.47
CA ASP A 192 30.36 -35.79 -5.46
C ASP A 192 30.26 -36.34 -4.02
N ASN A 193 29.17 -35.92 -3.36
CA ASN A 193 28.70 -36.31 -2.03
C ASN A 193 27.25 -35.79 -1.86
N ALA A 194 26.55 -36.26 -0.83
CA ALA A 194 25.19 -35.80 -0.51
C ALA A 194 25.13 -34.57 0.42
N ASP A 195 26.26 -34.06 0.92
CA ASP A 195 26.30 -33.03 1.99
C ASP A 195 26.61 -31.61 1.50
N PHE A 196 26.71 -31.41 0.19
CA PHE A 196 27.00 -30.13 -0.47
C PHE A 196 28.38 -29.53 -0.11
N THR A 197 29.36 -30.38 0.22
CA THR A 197 30.74 -29.94 0.46
C THR A 197 31.60 -30.12 -0.78
N ASN A 198 32.56 -29.21 -1.00
CA ASN A 198 33.55 -29.33 -2.10
C ASN A 198 32.93 -29.50 -3.50
N ALA A 199 32.30 -28.45 -4.04
CA ALA A 199 31.72 -28.46 -5.38
C ALA A 199 32.73 -28.94 -6.43
N LYS A 200 32.32 -29.93 -7.23
CA LYS A 200 33.14 -30.54 -8.30
C LYS A 200 33.00 -29.80 -9.62
N LEU A 201 31.77 -29.39 -9.94
CA LEU A 201 31.43 -28.71 -11.18
C LEU A 201 30.38 -27.66 -10.89
N THR A 202 30.53 -26.49 -11.51
CA THR A 202 29.51 -25.44 -11.53
C THR A 202 29.19 -25.11 -12.98
N ARG A 203 27.92 -25.16 -13.35
CA ARG A 203 27.46 -24.79 -14.70
C ARG A 203 26.11 -24.09 -14.67
N THR A 204 25.67 -23.58 -15.80
CA THR A 204 24.29 -23.08 -15.96
C THR A 204 23.45 -24.15 -16.63
N ASP A 205 22.42 -24.62 -15.93
CA ASP A 205 21.47 -25.57 -16.48
C ASP A 205 20.27 -24.81 -17.03
N ALA A 206 20.02 -24.92 -18.34
CA ALA A 206 18.96 -24.19 -19.04
C ALA A 206 17.56 -24.46 -18.45
N SER A 207 17.33 -25.68 -17.97
CA SER A 207 16.14 -26.08 -17.22
C SER A 207 16.51 -27.22 -16.29
N VAL A 208 15.71 -27.48 -15.26
CA VAL A 208 15.86 -28.68 -14.41
C VAL A 208 14.91 -29.76 -14.94
N ASN A 209 15.42 -30.60 -15.83
CA ASN A 209 14.72 -31.74 -16.40
C ASN A 209 15.74 -32.84 -16.74
N PHE A 210 16.27 -33.47 -15.69
CA PHE A 210 17.32 -34.47 -15.79
C PHE A 210 16.80 -35.86 -15.46
N ASP A 211 17.22 -36.82 -16.28
CA ASP A 211 17.01 -38.26 -16.11
C ASP A 211 18.36 -38.93 -16.41
N TRP A 212 19.18 -39.04 -15.38
CA TRP A 212 20.53 -39.61 -15.49
C TRP A 212 20.50 -41.15 -15.44
N LYS A 213 19.43 -41.73 -14.87
CA LYS A 213 19.31 -43.18 -14.63
C LYS A 213 20.53 -43.65 -13.83
N GLN A 214 21.18 -44.74 -14.22
CA GLN A 214 22.38 -45.28 -13.57
C GLN A 214 23.69 -44.55 -13.96
N ASN A 215 23.64 -43.29 -14.43
CA ASN A 215 24.82 -42.53 -14.85
C ASN A 215 25.08 -41.32 -13.94
N ALA A 216 26.31 -40.84 -13.92
CA ALA A 216 26.69 -39.62 -13.23
C ALA A 216 26.31 -38.36 -14.06
N PRO A 217 26.06 -37.20 -13.41
CA PRO A 217 25.82 -35.93 -14.12
C PRO A 217 27.01 -35.39 -14.92
N ASP A 218 28.22 -35.84 -14.60
CA ASP A 218 29.48 -35.51 -15.25
C ASP A 218 30.49 -36.66 -15.07
N ALA A 219 31.42 -36.84 -16.01
CA ALA A 219 32.41 -37.92 -15.97
C ALA A 219 33.42 -37.83 -14.81
N SER A 220 33.51 -36.66 -14.15
CA SER A 220 34.36 -36.42 -12.98
C SER A 220 33.71 -36.80 -11.64
N MET A 221 32.48 -37.33 -11.65
CA MET A 221 31.69 -37.66 -10.47
C MET A 221 31.33 -39.15 -10.43
N GLY A 222 31.06 -39.67 -9.23
CA GLY A 222 30.48 -41.00 -9.04
C GLY A 222 29.07 -41.11 -9.60
N VAL A 223 28.67 -42.32 -9.98
CA VAL A 223 27.31 -42.62 -10.47
C VAL A 223 26.26 -42.59 -9.37
N ASP A 224 26.68 -42.81 -8.12
CA ASP A 224 25.84 -42.74 -6.91
C ASP A 224 26.47 -41.77 -5.90
N THR A 225 25.69 -41.34 -4.90
CA THR A 225 26.16 -40.48 -3.80
C THR A 225 26.63 -39.10 -4.28
N PHE A 226 25.78 -38.38 -4.99
CA PHE A 226 26.04 -37.00 -5.42
C PHE A 226 24.88 -36.08 -5.03
N SER A 227 25.12 -34.76 -5.04
CA SER A 227 24.06 -33.76 -4.83
C SER A 227 24.23 -32.58 -5.76
N VAL A 228 23.12 -31.88 -6.00
CA VAL A 228 23.08 -30.72 -6.88
C VAL A 228 22.28 -29.61 -6.20
N ARG A 229 22.81 -28.39 -6.24
CA ARG A 229 22.11 -27.17 -5.82
C ARG A 229 21.93 -26.26 -7.01
N TRP A 230 20.68 -26.06 -7.42
CA TRP A 230 20.31 -25.01 -8.38
C TRP A 230 19.90 -23.75 -7.64
N THR A 231 20.47 -22.61 -8.04
CA THR A 231 20.14 -21.27 -7.53
C THR A 231 19.95 -20.30 -8.70
N GLY A 232 19.05 -19.34 -8.53
CA GLY A 232 18.76 -18.31 -9.52
C GLY A 232 17.45 -17.63 -9.24
N GLN A 233 16.75 -17.19 -10.28
CA GLN A 233 15.43 -16.60 -10.16
C GLN A 233 14.45 -17.22 -11.16
N VAL A 234 13.18 -17.29 -10.79
CA VAL A 234 12.07 -17.65 -11.67
C VAL A 234 11.21 -16.41 -11.95
N LEU A 235 10.96 -16.09 -13.21
CA LEU A 235 10.06 -15.01 -13.62
C LEU A 235 8.64 -15.56 -13.68
N ALA A 236 7.69 -14.97 -12.95
CA ALA A 236 6.28 -15.31 -13.09
C ALA A 236 5.66 -14.58 -14.29
N GLN A 237 4.83 -15.27 -15.05
CA GLN A 237 4.19 -14.72 -16.26
C GLN A 237 2.83 -14.05 -15.98
N PHE A 238 2.22 -14.37 -14.84
CA PHE A 238 0.84 -14.07 -14.47
C PHE A 238 0.74 -13.72 -12.98
N ASN A 239 -0.26 -12.90 -12.61
CA ASN A 239 -0.56 -12.52 -11.22
C ASN A 239 -1.43 -13.60 -10.57
N GLU A 240 -0.85 -14.73 -10.20
CA GLU A 240 -1.59 -15.95 -9.90
C GLU A 240 -0.94 -16.77 -8.78
N ILE A 241 -1.68 -17.77 -8.29
CA ILE A 241 -1.08 -18.84 -7.50
C ILE A 241 -0.41 -19.82 -8.46
N TYR A 242 0.91 -19.93 -8.34
CA TYR A 242 1.70 -20.90 -9.07
C TYR A 242 1.81 -22.17 -8.24
N THR A 243 1.56 -23.32 -8.86
CA THR A 243 1.85 -24.62 -8.26
C THR A 243 3.12 -25.17 -8.90
N PHE A 244 4.16 -25.34 -8.09
CA PHE A 244 5.41 -25.98 -8.49
C PHE A 244 5.29 -27.48 -8.25
N ASN A 245 5.85 -28.27 -9.16
CA ASN A 245 6.02 -29.71 -9.04
C ASN A 245 7.50 -30.06 -9.19
N THR A 246 8.00 -30.93 -8.32
CA THR A 246 9.32 -31.53 -8.45
C THR A 246 9.23 -33.04 -8.45
N THR A 247 9.93 -33.70 -9.37
CA THR A 247 10.17 -35.15 -9.33
C THR A 247 11.61 -35.38 -8.92
N GLY A 248 11.84 -36.17 -7.87
CA GLY A 248 13.19 -36.54 -7.41
C GLY A 248 13.27 -38.03 -7.08
N ASP A 249 14.31 -38.71 -7.58
CA ASP A 249 14.76 -40.01 -7.02
C ASP A 249 15.75 -39.74 -5.88
N ASP A 250 15.53 -40.34 -4.73
CA ASP A 250 15.98 -39.91 -3.41
C ASP A 250 15.49 -38.48 -3.01
N GLY A 251 16.38 -37.59 -2.57
CA GLY A 251 15.97 -36.39 -1.83
C GLY A 251 15.85 -35.14 -2.68
N ILE A 252 14.72 -34.41 -2.57
CA ILE A 252 14.50 -33.14 -3.28
C ILE A 252 13.75 -32.11 -2.42
N ARG A 253 14.14 -30.84 -2.49
CA ARG A 253 13.47 -29.74 -1.76
C ARG A 253 13.61 -28.38 -2.45
N LEU A 254 12.54 -27.60 -2.44
CA LEU A 254 12.42 -26.35 -3.20
C LEU A 254 12.06 -25.17 -2.29
N TRP A 255 12.74 -24.05 -2.51
CA TRP A 255 12.40 -22.74 -2.01
C TRP A 255 12.09 -21.79 -3.14
N VAL A 256 11.03 -21.00 -2.99
CA VAL A 256 10.68 -19.87 -3.87
C VAL A 256 10.50 -18.64 -2.99
N ASN A 257 11.17 -17.54 -3.34
CA ASN A 257 11.20 -16.30 -2.57
C ASN A 257 11.60 -16.51 -1.09
N GLY A 258 12.55 -17.41 -0.83
CA GLY A 258 13.01 -17.77 0.51
C GLY A 258 12.07 -18.70 1.30
N GLN A 259 10.85 -18.95 0.84
CA GLN A 259 9.90 -19.86 1.48
C GLN A 259 10.12 -21.30 0.99
N GLN A 260 10.28 -22.25 1.93
CA GLN A 260 10.34 -23.68 1.59
C GLN A 260 8.94 -24.19 1.25
N ILE A 261 8.70 -24.50 -0.02
CA ILE A 261 7.39 -24.95 -0.49
C ILE A 261 7.33 -26.46 -0.75
N ILE A 262 8.49 -27.14 -0.89
CA ILE A 262 8.60 -28.60 -1.02
C ILE A 262 9.74 -29.13 -0.15
N ASN A 263 9.53 -30.25 0.53
CA ASN A 263 10.54 -30.93 1.35
C ASN A 263 10.41 -32.47 1.35
N GLY A 264 10.97 -33.14 0.34
CA GLY A 264 11.04 -34.59 0.22
C GLY A 264 12.45 -35.12 0.47
N TRP A 265 13.04 -34.84 1.63
CA TRP A 265 14.47 -35.08 1.90
C TRP A 265 14.76 -36.46 2.53
N ARG A 266 14.60 -37.55 1.77
CA ARG A 266 14.84 -38.94 2.22
C ARG A 266 15.17 -39.86 1.03
N ASN A 267 15.81 -41.00 1.30
CA ASN A 267 16.01 -42.02 0.27
C ASN A 267 14.67 -42.66 -0.14
N GLN A 268 14.40 -42.75 -1.43
CA GLN A 268 13.12 -43.22 -2.00
C GLN A 268 13.23 -43.32 -3.52
N SER A 269 12.38 -44.11 -4.16
CA SER A 269 12.23 -44.07 -5.62
C SER A 269 11.69 -42.71 -6.11
N ALA A 270 11.91 -42.38 -7.39
CA ALA A 270 11.34 -41.20 -8.06
C ALA A 270 9.91 -40.85 -7.62
N THR A 271 9.75 -39.71 -6.93
CA THR A 271 8.49 -39.28 -6.33
C THR A 271 8.20 -37.82 -6.68
N ASP A 272 6.94 -37.53 -7.00
CA ASP A 272 6.43 -36.18 -7.24
C ASP A 272 6.03 -35.48 -5.93
N TYR A 273 6.43 -34.22 -5.81
CA TYR A 273 5.99 -33.31 -4.76
C TYR A 273 5.45 -32.03 -5.36
N THR A 274 4.41 -31.46 -4.75
CA THR A 274 3.86 -30.17 -5.17
C THR A 274 3.83 -29.16 -4.03
N GLY A 275 4.04 -27.89 -4.34
CA GLY A 275 3.88 -26.78 -3.42
C GLY A 275 3.44 -25.52 -4.17
N SER A 276 2.59 -24.69 -3.56
CA SER A 276 2.02 -23.51 -4.23
C SER A 276 2.43 -22.21 -3.55
N ILE A 277 2.56 -21.15 -4.35
CA ILE A 277 2.91 -19.80 -3.89
C ILE A 277 2.26 -18.75 -4.81
N ALA A 278 1.76 -17.65 -4.24
CA ALA A 278 1.23 -16.53 -5.02
C ALA A 278 2.38 -15.72 -5.61
N LEU A 279 2.42 -15.57 -6.93
CA LEU A 279 3.43 -14.82 -7.66
C LEU A 279 2.77 -13.73 -8.52
N GLN A 280 3.49 -12.64 -8.74
CA GLN A 280 3.06 -11.51 -9.56
C GLN A 280 3.73 -11.55 -10.93
N ALA A 281 2.93 -11.32 -11.99
CA ALA A 281 3.39 -11.25 -13.36
C ALA A 281 4.55 -10.26 -13.53
N GLY A 282 5.56 -10.64 -14.30
CA GLY A 282 6.72 -9.80 -14.60
C GLY A 282 7.72 -9.68 -13.44
N GLN A 283 7.47 -10.30 -12.27
CA GLN A 283 8.43 -10.32 -11.17
C GLN A 283 9.29 -11.59 -11.20
N LYS A 284 10.59 -11.40 -10.93
CA LYS A 284 11.54 -12.48 -10.68
C LYS A 284 11.56 -12.79 -9.19
N TYR A 285 11.49 -14.06 -8.85
CA TYR A 285 11.56 -14.57 -7.48
C TYR A 285 12.77 -15.45 -7.33
N ASP A 286 13.51 -15.31 -6.23
CA ASP A 286 14.63 -16.20 -5.95
C ASP A 286 14.14 -17.64 -5.87
N ILE A 287 14.81 -18.54 -6.57
CA ILE A 287 14.50 -19.97 -6.58
C ILE A 287 15.76 -20.75 -6.19
N LYS A 288 15.59 -21.66 -5.23
CA LYS A 288 16.63 -22.60 -4.83
C LYS A 288 16.04 -24.01 -4.80
N LEU A 289 16.65 -24.92 -5.56
CA LEU A 289 16.31 -26.33 -5.57
C LEU A 289 17.54 -27.12 -5.14
N GLU A 290 17.37 -28.03 -4.20
CA GLU A 290 18.41 -28.96 -3.75
C GLU A 290 17.96 -30.39 -3.98
N TYR A 291 18.90 -31.21 -4.45
CA TYR A 291 18.72 -32.61 -4.79
C TYR A 291 19.90 -33.44 -4.28
N TYR A 292 19.67 -34.67 -3.83
CA TYR A 292 20.73 -35.68 -3.70
C TYR A 292 20.27 -37.03 -4.22
N GLU A 293 21.24 -37.77 -4.76
CA GLU A 293 21.16 -39.18 -5.13
C GLU A 293 22.05 -39.98 -4.18
N ASN A 294 21.52 -41.05 -3.59
CA ASN A 294 22.23 -41.95 -2.69
C ASN A 294 22.42 -43.35 -3.28
N GLY A 295 21.56 -43.78 -4.21
CA GLY A 295 21.92 -44.81 -5.19
C GLY A 295 20.76 -45.44 -5.95
N GLY A 296 21.00 -45.87 -7.19
CA GLY A 296 19.96 -46.40 -8.07
C GLY A 296 19.82 -45.61 -9.37
N ASP A 297 18.59 -45.33 -9.79
CA ASP A 297 18.33 -44.44 -10.92
C ASP A 297 18.25 -43.00 -10.42
N ALA A 298 18.96 -42.05 -11.04
CA ALA A 298 18.93 -40.65 -10.63
C ALA A 298 18.05 -39.79 -11.56
N LEU A 299 17.13 -39.01 -10.98
CA LEU A 299 16.18 -38.16 -11.70
C LEU A 299 15.83 -36.89 -10.92
N ALA A 300 15.84 -35.73 -11.58
CA ALA A 300 15.45 -34.45 -11.00
C ALA A 300 14.70 -33.57 -12.01
N LYS A 301 13.45 -33.19 -11.72
CA LYS A 301 12.61 -32.33 -12.56
C LYS A 301 12.00 -31.18 -11.78
N LEU A 302 11.80 -30.03 -12.44
CA LEU A 302 11.10 -28.86 -11.91
C LEU A 302 10.08 -28.34 -12.94
N ALA A 303 8.80 -28.41 -12.58
CA ALA A 303 7.67 -27.98 -13.38
C ALA A 303 6.80 -26.98 -12.61
N TRP A 304 5.96 -26.24 -13.34
CA TRP A 304 4.97 -25.34 -12.75
C TRP A 304 3.64 -25.36 -13.52
N SER A 305 2.58 -24.87 -12.89
CA SER A 305 1.30 -24.51 -13.51
C SER A 305 0.69 -23.31 -12.78
N SER A 306 -0.26 -22.64 -13.41
CA SER A 306 -1.07 -21.57 -12.81
C SER A 306 -2.43 -21.51 -13.52
N ASP A 307 -3.31 -20.58 -13.15
CA ASP A 307 -4.64 -20.47 -13.76
C ASP A 307 -4.59 -20.22 -15.28
N HIS A 308 -3.56 -19.52 -15.77
CA HIS A 308 -3.36 -19.22 -17.20
C HIS A 308 -2.24 -20.02 -17.89
N GLN A 309 -1.60 -20.98 -17.21
CA GLN A 309 -0.63 -21.89 -17.83
C GLN A 309 -0.80 -23.34 -17.35
N GLY A 310 -0.89 -24.28 -18.29
CA GLY A 310 -0.86 -25.71 -17.99
C GLY A 310 0.49 -26.18 -17.46
N TRP A 311 0.52 -27.41 -16.95
CA TRP A 311 1.76 -28.04 -16.48
C TRP A 311 2.84 -28.06 -17.57
N GLN A 312 4.00 -27.53 -17.23
CA GLN A 312 5.20 -27.57 -18.08
C GLN A 312 6.46 -27.56 -17.22
N ILE A 313 7.55 -28.17 -17.71
CA ILE A 313 8.90 -27.90 -17.19
C ILE A 313 9.13 -26.40 -17.28
N ILE A 314 9.64 -25.78 -16.22
CA ILE A 314 9.85 -24.34 -16.23
C ILE A 314 10.86 -24.02 -17.33
N PRO A 315 10.46 -23.27 -18.38
CA PRO A 315 11.31 -23.10 -19.55
C PRO A 315 12.49 -22.19 -19.22
N GLN A 316 13.60 -22.36 -19.96
CA GLN A 316 14.83 -21.56 -19.79
C GLN A 316 14.56 -20.06 -19.79
N SER A 317 13.64 -19.61 -20.65
CA SER A 317 13.20 -18.22 -20.75
C SER A 317 12.72 -17.64 -19.41
N GLN A 318 12.26 -18.47 -18.48
CA GLN A 318 11.73 -18.06 -17.18
C GLN A 318 12.72 -18.32 -16.03
N LEU A 319 13.88 -18.92 -16.29
CA LEU A 319 14.91 -19.21 -15.29
C LEU A 319 16.15 -18.35 -15.53
N PHE A 320 16.59 -17.64 -14.50
CA PHE A 320 17.69 -16.69 -14.57
C PHE A 320 18.81 -17.13 -13.65
N SER A 321 19.99 -17.42 -14.21
CA SER A 321 21.15 -17.74 -13.40
C SER A 321 21.54 -16.46 -12.66
N PRO A 322 21.95 -16.50 -11.39
CA PRO A 322 22.54 -15.35 -10.73
C PRO A 322 23.65 -14.83 -11.64
N ASN A 323 23.61 -13.54 -12.00
CA ASN A 323 24.65 -12.95 -12.85
C ASN A 323 26.01 -13.32 -12.25
N LEU A 324 26.71 -14.26 -12.88
CA LEU A 324 28.16 -14.34 -12.75
C LEU A 324 28.62 -13.01 -13.31
N ILE A 325 29.05 -12.08 -12.46
CA ILE A 325 29.96 -11.04 -12.91
C ILE A 325 31.21 -11.83 -13.34
N PRO A 326 31.48 -12.04 -14.64
CA PRO A 326 32.69 -12.72 -15.04
C PRO A 326 33.82 -11.71 -14.75
N ASN A 327 34.82 -12.12 -13.98
CA ASN A 327 36.04 -11.34 -13.82
C ASN A 327 36.62 -11.05 -15.22
N PRO A 328 36.61 -9.81 -15.74
CA PRO A 328 37.09 -9.56 -17.09
C PRO A 328 38.59 -9.28 -17.02
N ASN A 329 39.39 -10.21 -17.56
CA ASN A 329 40.72 -9.88 -18.02
C ASN A 329 40.64 -8.97 -19.27
N PRO A 330 41.69 -8.17 -19.53
CA PRO A 330 41.55 -6.76 -19.91
C PRO A 330 41.42 -6.56 -21.41
N ILE A 331 40.43 -5.77 -21.82
CA ILE A 331 40.43 -5.07 -23.12
C ILE A 331 40.75 -3.59 -22.83
N PRO A 332 41.62 -2.93 -23.60
CA PRO A 332 42.19 -1.63 -23.23
C PRO A 332 41.13 -0.54 -23.15
N ASN A 333 41.08 0.09 -21.98
CA ASN A 333 40.24 1.23 -21.64
C ASN A 333 40.71 2.50 -22.38
N PRO A 334 39.87 3.23 -23.14
CA PRO A 334 40.10 4.65 -23.36
C PRO A 334 39.60 5.41 -22.12
N ASN A 335 40.52 5.54 -21.16
CA ASN A 335 40.54 6.44 -20.01
C ASN A 335 39.25 6.60 -19.16
N PRO A 336 39.24 6.10 -17.92
CA PRO A 336 38.15 6.30 -16.98
C PRO A 336 38.18 7.70 -16.37
N ILE A 337 37.01 8.32 -16.25
CA ILE A 337 36.77 9.42 -15.31
C ILE A 337 36.89 8.82 -13.89
N PRO A 338 37.73 9.38 -12.99
CA PRO A 338 37.95 8.80 -11.68
C PRO A 338 36.71 8.98 -10.78
N ASN A 339 35.98 7.88 -10.56
CA ASN A 339 35.13 7.73 -9.39
C ASN A 339 36.03 7.38 -8.19
N PRO A 340 36.05 8.16 -7.10
CA PRO A 340 36.80 7.76 -5.90
C PRO A 340 36.13 6.53 -5.26
N ASN A 341 36.77 5.38 -5.48
CA ASN A 341 36.68 4.12 -4.73
C ASN A 341 35.29 3.44 -4.61
N PRO A 342 35.02 2.37 -5.39
CA PRO A 342 34.22 1.28 -4.87
C PRO A 342 35.00 0.66 -3.69
N ILE A 343 34.38 0.65 -2.51
CA ILE A 343 34.91 -0.10 -1.37
C ILE A 343 34.94 -1.58 -1.80
N SER A 344 36.15 -2.13 -1.91
CA SER A 344 36.40 -3.56 -2.08
C SER A 344 35.72 -4.35 -0.96
N ASN A 345 35.07 -5.46 -1.32
CA ASN A 345 34.67 -6.65 -0.54
C ASN A 345 34.65 -6.52 1.01
N PRO A 346 33.54 -6.88 1.69
CA PRO A 346 33.29 -6.47 3.06
C PRO A 346 34.33 -7.07 4.00
N ASN A 347 34.98 -6.20 4.77
CA ASN A 347 35.44 -6.58 6.10
C ASN A 347 34.28 -7.27 6.84
N PRO A 348 34.56 -8.23 7.74
CA PRO A 348 33.51 -8.79 8.60
C PRO A 348 32.73 -7.64 9.25
N LEU A 349 31.39 -7.71 9.19
CA LEU A 349 30.51 -6.70 9.79
C LEU A 349 30.91 -6.47 11.25
N GLN A 350 31.06 -5.22 11.64
CA GLN A 350 31.26 -4.88 13.05
C GLN A 350 29.95 -5.07 13.81
N THR A 351 29.96 -5.53 15.05
CA THR A 351 28.71 -5.65 15.82
C THR A 351 28.26 -4.27 16.32
N GLY A 352 27.09 -3.81 15.87
CA GLY A 352 26.46 -2.57 16.35
C GLY A 352 25.80 -2.70 17.72
N LEU A 353 25.59 -1.57 18.41
CA LEU A 353 24.89 -1.53 19.71
C LEU A 353 23.38 -1.82 19.57
N PHE A 354 22.80 -1.46 18.43
CA PHE A 354 21.38 -1.63 18.12
C PHE A 354 21.18 -2.42 16.83
N ASN A 355 19.98 -2.97 16.66
CA ASN A 355 19.59 -3.65 15.44
C ASN A 355 19.19 -2.65 14.33
N TYR A 356 20.17 -2.16 13.57
CA TYR A 356 19.92 -1.17 12.50
C TYR A 356 19.04 -1.71 11.37
N GLY A 357 19.06 -3.02 11.10
CA GLY A 357 18.20 -3.66 10.11
C GLY A 357 16.71 -3.62 10.47
N GLU A 358 16.38 -3.88 11.74
CA GLU A 358 15.02 -3.71 12.25
C GLU A 358 14.58 -2.23 12.28
N ALA A 359 15.46 -1.32 12.73
CA ALA A 359 15.16 0.11 12.72
C ALA A 359 14.90 0.61 11.29
N LEU A 360 15.69 0.15 10.30
CA LEU A 360 15.50 0.47 8.89
C LEU A 360 14.15 -0.07 8.37
N GLN A 361 13.82 -1.33 8.65
CA GLN A 361 12.53 -1.94 8.28
C GLN A 361 11.34 -1.13 8.81
N LYS A 362 11.39 -0.73 10.09
CA LYS A 362 10.34 0.07 10.72
C LYS A 362 10.29 1.48 10.14
N SER A 363 11.43 2.14 9.93
CA SER A 363 11.48 3.49 9.35
C SER A 363 10.88 3.54 7.93
N ILE A 364 11.01 2.46 7.15
CA ILE A 364 10.38 2.34 5.83
C ILE A 364 8.87 2.07 5.95
N TYR A 365 8.44 1.26 6.91
CA TYR A 365 7.02 1.00 7.19
C TYR A 365 6.24 2.26 7.57
N PHE A 366 6.88 3.22 8.26
CA PHE A 366 6.26 4.52 8.56
C PHE A 366 5.73 5.21 7.30
N TYR A 367 6.42 5.14 6.17
CA TYR A 367 5.94 5.74 4.92
C TYR A 367 4.69 5.05 4.37
N ASP A 368 4.54 3.72 4.56
CA ASP A 368 3.31 3.02 4.21
C ASP A 368 2.13 3.59 5.02
N ALA A 369 2.37 3.91 6.29
CA ALA A 369 1.39 4.48 7.21
C ALA A 369 1.04 5.95 6.92
N GLN A 370 1.84 6.66 6.11
CA GLN A 370 1.57 8.04 5.67
C GLN A 370 0.83 8.12 4.32
N ARG A 371 0.62 7.01 3.60
CA ARG A 371 0.01 7.05 2.24
C ARG A 371 -1.40 7.66 2.25
N SER A 372 -1.73 8.51 1.29
CA SER A 372 -3.11 8.98 1.01
C SER A 372 -3.58 8.47 -0.35
N GLY A 373 -4.89 8.47 -0.62
CA GLY A 373 -5.50 7.96 -1.86
C GLY A 373 -6.04 6.55 -1.71
N ILE A 374 -6.11 5.84 -2.85
CA ILE A 374 -6.52 4.43 -2.90
C ILE A 374 -5.31 3.56 -2.57
N LEU A 375 -5.30 2.93 -1.39
CA LEU A 375 -4.20 2.08 -0.95
C LEU A 375 -4.14 0.80 -1.79
N PRO A 376 -2.94 0.25 -2.02
CA PRO A 376 -2.79 -0.97 -2.81
C PRO A 376 -3.31 -2.19 -2.02
N THR A 377 -3.67 -3.25 -2.73
CA THR A 377 -4.22 -4.49 -2.13
C THR A 377 -3.22 -5.22 -1.22
N ASN A 378 -1.92 -4.98 -1.41
CA ASN A 378 -0.83 -5.48 -0.57
C ASN A 378 -0.46 -4.50 0.58
N ASN A 379 -1.33 -3.55 0.92
CA ASN A 379 -1.11 -2.63 2.04
C ASN A 379 -0.78 -3.41 3.32
N ARG A 380 0.34 -3.07 3.95
CA ARG A 380 0.82 -3.73 5.18
C ARG A 380 0.21 -3.14 6.44
N VAL A 381 -0.35 -1.93 6.36
CA VAL A 381 -0.84 -1.18 7.52
C VAL A 381 -2.33 -1.45 7.70
N GLU A 382 -2.68 -2.46 8.50
CA GLU A 382 -4.08 -2.95 8.59
C GLU A 382 -5.09 -1.93 9.14
N TRP A 383 -4.61 -0.87 9.80
CA TRP A 383 -5.42 0.23 10.33
C TRP A 383 -5.53 1.43 9.38
N ARG A 384 -4.84 1.39 8.24
CA ARG A 384 -4.98 2.41 7.18
C ARG A 384 -5.93 1.92 6.09
N GLY A 385 -6.85 2.81 5.71
CA GLY A 385 -7.78 2.63 4.61
C GLY A 385 -7.61 3.71 3.55
N ASN A 386 -8.46 3.63 2.53
CA ASN A 386 -8.54 4.64 1.49
C ASN A 386 -8.92 6.01 2.08
N SER A 387 -8.20 7.06 1.69
CA SER A 387 -8.40 8.43 2.21
C SER A 387 -8.17 9.47 1.12
N GLY A 388 -8.64 10.70 1.31
CA GLY A 388 -8.40 11.80 0.34
C GLY A 388 -8.89 11.49 -1.08
N LEU A 389 -9.98 10.73 -1.20
CA LEU A 389 -10.47 10.19 -2.48
C LEU A 389 -11.00 11.24 -3.46
N THR A 390 -11.24 12.45 -2.96
CA THR A 390 -11.73 13.60 -3.74
C THR A 390 -10.66 14.68 -3.92
N ASP A 391 -9.40 14.39 -3.57
CA ASP A 391 -8.30 15.34 -3.70
C ASP A 391 -8.13 15.78 -5.16
N GLY A 392 -8.25 17.08 -5.43
CA GLY A 392 -8.22 17.67 -6.77
C GLY A 392 -9.58 17.82 -7.46
N ALA A 393 -10.67 17.29 -6.89
CA ALA A 393 -12.00 17.42 -7.48
C ALA A 393 -12.45 18.89 -7.60
N ASP A 394 -12.01 19.76 -6.68
CA ASP A 394 -12.27 21.21 -6.69
C ASP A 394 -11.69 21.93 -7.91
N VAL A 395 -10.70 21.32 -8.57
CA VAL A 395 -10.01 21.84 -9.76
C VAL A 395 -10.15 20.92 -10.99
N GLY A 396 -10.97 19.88 -10.91
CA GLY A 396 -11.16 18.90 -11.98
C GLY A 396 -9.89 18.10 -12.33
N LYS A 397 -9.05 17.82 -11.33
CA LYS A 397 -7.82 17.01 -11.47
C LYS A 397 -7.87 15.81 -10.53
N ASP A 398 -7.21 14.71 -10.89
CA ASP A 398 -6.92 13.65 -9.94
C ASP A 398 -5.63 14.00 -9.21
N LEU A 399 -5.77 14.45 -7.96
CA LEU A 399 -4.63 14.67 -7.06
C LEU A 399 -4.63 13.66 -5.92
N THR A 400 -5.28 12.50 -6.07
CA THR A 400 -5.21 11.40 -5.09
C THR A 400 -3.83 10.74 -5.08
N GLY A 401 -3.44 10.14 -3.95
CA GLY A 401 -2.09 9.59 -3.77
C GLY A 401 -1.22 10.48 -2.87
N GLY A 402 0.07 10.16 -2.82
CA GLY A 402 1.08 10.92 -2.08
C GLY A 402 1.09 10.57 -0.59
N PHE A 403 1.88 11.32 0.18
CA PHE A 403 1.96 11.16 1.63
C PHE A 403 1.23 12.30 2.34
N LEU A 404 0.56 11.96 3.45
CA LEU A 404 0.23 12.92 4.49
C LEU A 404 1.53 13.35 5.16
N ASP A 405 1.65 14.64 5.45
CA ASP A 405 2.93 15.25 5.84
C ASP A 405 3.42 14.77 7.21
N ALA A 406 2.57 14.95 8.22
CA ALA A 406 2.92 14.76 9.62
C ALA A 406 1.85 13.95 10.36
N GLY A 407 1.46 14.39 11.56
CA GLY A 407 0.28 13.91 12.25
C GLY A 407 -1.06 14.39 11.68
N ASP A 408 -1.01 15.30 10.72
CA ASP A 408 -2.15 15.92 10.07
C ASP A 408 -2.60 15.14 8.81
N LYS A 409 -3.51 15.73 8.02
CA LYS A 409 -4.03 15.10 6.80
C LYS A 409 -3.74 15.95 5.55
N ILE A 410 -2.82 16.90 5.64
CA ILE A 410 -2.44 17.78 4.53
C ILE A 410 -1.34 17.11 3.72
N LYS A 411 -1.35 17.35 2.41
CA LYS A 411 -0.25 16.96 1.51
C LYS A 411 0.51 18.20 1.09
N PHE A 412 1.77 18.30 1.48
CA PHE A 412 2.67 19.34 0.99
C PHE A 412 3.63 18.71 -0.03
N SER A 413 3.49 19.09 -1.31
CA SER A 413 4.36 18.55 -2.37
C SER A 413 5.84 18.85 -2.11
N ARG A 414 6.15 19.93 -1.35
CA ARG A 414 7.51 20.29 -0.94
C ARG A 414 8.18 19.20 -0.10
N THR A 415 7.55 18.79 1.00
CA THR A 415 8.09 17.76 1.90
C THR A 415 8.04 16.38 1.26
N ILE A 416 7.04 16.10 0.41
CA ILE A 416 6.98 14.87 -0.40
C ILE A 416 8.18 14.81 -1.36
N ALA A 417 8.49 15.89 -2.08
CA ALA A 417 9.64 15.94 -3.00
C ALA A 417 10.98 15.85 -2.27
N TYR A 418 11.13 16.53 -1.13
CA TYR A 418 12.30 16.38 -0.26
C TYR A 418 12.49 14.96 0.25
N THR A 419 11.42 14.36 0.76
CA THR A 419 11.45 12.98 1.25
C THR A 419 11.83 12.03 0.12
N ALA A 420 11.20 12.13 -1.05
CA ALA A 420 11.48 11.26 -2.18
C ALA A 420 12.94 11.36 -2.65
N SER A 421 13.46 12.58 -2.81
CA SER A 421 14.86 12.78 -3.23
C SER A 421 15.88 12.32 -2.18
N THR A 422 15.60 12.54 -0.89
CA THR A 422 16.47 12.11 0.21
C THR A 422 16.46 10.60 0.40
N LEU A 423 15.30 9.95 0.33
CA LEU A 423 15.18 8.49 0.34
C LEU A 423 15.90 7.86 -0.86
N ALA A 424 15.73 8.46 -2.05
CA ALA A 424 16.44 8.00 -3.23
C ALA A 424 17.97 8.16 -3.08
N TRP A 425 18.42 9.28 -2.52
CA TRP A 425 19.82 9.51 -2.21
C TRP A 425 20.38 8.47 -1.23
N GLY A 426 19.68 8.21 -0.12
CA GLY A 426 20.08 7.19 0.86
C GLY A 426 20.22 5.80 0.25
N MET A 427 19.28 5.41 -0.63
CA MET A 427 19.35 4.14 -1.36
C MET A 427 20.53 4.06 -2.34
N LEU A 428 20.83 5.16 -3.04
CA LEU A 428 21.97 5.22 -3.95
C LEU A 428 23.33 5.18 -3.22
N GLU A 429 23.43 5.71 -2.00
CA GLU A 429 24.66 5.67 -1.21
C GLU A 429 24.84 4.33 -0.46
N SER A 430 23.78 3.52 -0.29
CA SER A 430 23.85 2.26 0.49
C SER A 430 22.99 1.10 -0.06
N PRO A 431 23.12 0.74 -1.36
CA PRO A 431 22.24 -0.24 -2.00
C PRO A 431 22.30 -1.64 -1.33
N ASP A 432 23.48 -2.07 -0.88
CA ASP A 432 23.68 -3.37 -0.23
C ASP A 432 22.91 -3.52 1.09
N ALA A 433 22.69 -2.42 1.81
CA ALA A 433 21.91 -2.46 3.04
C ALA A 433 20.44 -2.78 2.76
N TYR A 434 19.85 -2.12 1.77
CA TYR A 434 18.46 -2.35 1.36
C TYR A 434 18.25 -3.74 0.76
N SER A 435 19.20 -4.22 -0.03
CA SER A 435 19.16 -5.59 -0.58
C SER A 435 19.27 -6.64 0.52
N ARG A 436 20.31 -6.57 1.38
CA ARG A 436 20.53 -7.56 2.45
C ARG A 436 19.45 -7.57 3.52
N SER A 437 18.84 -6.42 3.81
CA SER A 437 17.71 -6.34 4.75
C SER A 437 16.36 -6.68 4.11
N GLY A 438 16.30 -6.97 2.81
CA GLY A 438 15.04 -7.21 2.09
C GLY A 438 14.11 -6.00 2.05
N GLN A 439 14.62 -4.79 2.30
CA GLN A 439 13.82 -3.56 2.36
C GLN A 439 13.80 -2.76 1.05
N GLN A 440 14.59 -3.17 0.06
CA GLN A 440 14.69 -2.51 -1.24
C GLN A 440 13.32 -2.34 -1.94
N GLY A 441 12.52 -3.41 -2.02
CA GLY A 441 11.21 -3.35 -2.69
C GLY A 441 10.26 -2.35 -2.01
N TYR A 442 10.16 -2.42 -0.68
CA TYR A 442 9.31 -1.51 0.09
C TYR A 442 9.72 -0.04 -0.05
N LEU A 443 11.03 0.26 -0.04
CA LEU A 443 11.49 1.62 -0.23
C LEU A 443 11.20 2.12 -1.65
N LEU A 444 11.43 1.30 -2.68
CA LEU A 444 11.12 1.64 -4.06
C LEU A 444 9.62 1.90 -4.26
N GLU A 445 8.75 1.10 -3.65
CA GLU A 445 7.30 1.36 -3.66
C GLU A 445 6.95 2.70 -3.02
N ASN A 446 7.57 3.06 -1.90
CA ASN A 446 7.34 4.35 -1.24
C ASN A 446 7.86 5.54 -2.07
N ILE A 447 9.05 5.42 -2.68
CA ILE A 447 9.56 6.43 -3.60
C ILE A 447 8.62 6.56 -4.80
N LYS A 448 8.15 5.44 -5.36
CA LYS A 448 7.19 5.42 -6.47
C LYS A 448 5.88 6.11 -6.08
N TRP A 449 5.38 5.85 -4.88
CA TRP A 449 4.15 6.45 -4.36
C TRP A 449 4.22 7.97 -4.31
N ALA A 450 5.36 8.51 -3.86
CA ALA A 450 5.63 9.94 -3.88
C ALA A 450 5.73 10.48 -5.32
N THR A 451 6.51 9.84 -6.19
CA THR A 451 6.70 10.33 -7.56
C THR A 451 5.45 10.23 -8.42
N ASP A 452 4.61 9.20 -8.24
CA ASP A 452 3.32 9.10 -8.92
C ASP A 452 2.39 10.26 -8.56
N TYR A 453 2.35 10.66 -7.28
CA TYR A 453 1.60 11.85 -6.86
C TYR A 453 2.19 13.14 -7.44
N LEU A 454 3.51 13.31 -7.41
CA LEU A 454 4.16 14.50 -7.98
C LEU A 454 3.93 14.59 -9.50
N LEU A 455 3.86 13.45 -10.20
CA LEU A 455 3.50 13.40 -11.63
C LEU A 455 2.06 13.86 -11.86
N LYS A 456 1.10 13.40 -11.03
CA LYS A 456 -0.29 13.89 -11.07
C LYS A 456 -0.40 15.38 -10.77
N ALA A 457 0.40 15.88 -9.83
CA ALA A 457 0.45 17.28 -9.47
C ALA A 457 1.05 18.16 -10.57
N PHE A 458 1.91 17.63 -11.46
CA PHE A 458 2.45 18.37 -12.62
C PHE A 458 1.50 18.32 -13.82
N THR A 459 0.36 18.99 -13.66
CA THR A 459 -0.82 18.89 -14.54
C THR A 459 -0.64 19.54 -15.90
N ASN A 460 0.30 20.49 -16.05
CA ASN A 460 0.72 20.99 -17.35
C ASN A 460 2.24 21.15 -17.38
N ASP A 461 2.88 20.41 -18.28
CA ASP A 461 4.33 20.37 -18.46
C ASP A 461 4.78 20.92 -19.82
N GLN A 462 3.89 21.62 -20.52
CA GLN A 462 4.19 22.28 -21.77
C GLN A 462 5.01 23.54 -21.51
N ALA A 463 6.08 23.71 -22.29
CA ALA A 463 6.99 24.83 -22.13
C ALA A 463 6.24 26.17 -22.20
N GLY A 464 6.35 26.96 -21.13
CA GLY A 464 5.69 28.27 -21.01
C GLY A 464 4.23 28.24 -20.59
N GLN A 465 3.68 27.07 -20.26
CA GLN A 465 2.32 26.90 -19.72
C GLN A 465 2.31 26.03 -18.46
N TYR A 466 3.42 25.99 -17.73
CA TYR A 466 3.60 25.11 -16.59
C TYR A 466 2.54 25.32 -15.51
N GLU A 467 2.01 24.23 -14.98
CA GLU A 467 1.08 24.19 -13.85
C GLU A 467 1.46 23.02 -12.93
N PHE A 468 1.69 23.32 -11.65
CA PHE A 468 2.07 22.33 -10.64
C PHE A 468 1.31 22.56 -9.34
N TYR A 469 0.71 21.50 -8.79
CA TYR A 469 -0.03 21.55 -7.53
C TYR A 469 0.92 21.30 -6.33
N THR A 470 0.96 22.26 -5.42
CA THR A 470 1.93 22.31 -4.32
C THR A 470 1.34 21.81 -3.01
N GLN A 471 0.01 21.83 -2.87
CA GLN A 471 -0.65 21.47 -1.62
C GLN A 471 -2.10 21.00 -1.85
N VAL A 472 -2.55 20.03 -1.05
CA VAL A 472 -3.97 19.64 -0.95
C VAL A 472 -4.36 19.53 0.53
N GLY A 473 -5.41 20.25 0.92
CA GLY A 473 -5.73 20.51 2.33
C GLY A 473 -5.36 21.93 2.73
N GLN A 474 -6.13 22.55 3.63
CA GLN A 474 -5.81 23.87 4.16
C GLN A 474 -5.51 23.81 5.66
N MET A 475 -4.46 24.52 6.06
CA MET A 475 -4.11 24.71 7.48
C MET A 475 -4.89 25.87 8.11
N ILE A 476 -5.47 26.76 7.29
CA ILE A 476 -6.21 27.95 7.74
C ILE A 476 -7.19 27.60 8.87
N ASP A 477 -7.13 28.38 9.96
CA ASP A 477 -7.97 28.26 11.13
C ASP A 477 -9.44 28.60 10.83
N THR A 478 -10.13 27.64 10.23
CA THR A 478 -11.57 27.64 10.01
C THR A 478 -12.18 26.43 10.70
N PRO A 479 -13.50 26.40 10.98
CA PRO A 479 -14.13 25.21 11.54
C PRO A 479 -13.92 23.92 10.72
N ARG A 480 -13.63 24.05 9.42
CA ARG A 480 -13.30 22.94 8.50
C ARG A 480 -11.83 22.90 8.09
N GLY A 481 -10.96 23.63 8.79
CA GLY A 481 -9.51 23.51 8.64
C GLY A 481 -9.05 22.12 9.06
N ASP A 482 -7.95 21.65 8.48
CA ASP A 482 -7.44 20.30 8.77
C ASP A 482 -7.09 20.15 10.26
N HIS A 483 -6.30 21.09 10.80
CA HIS A 483 -5.80 21.05 12.17
C HIS A 483 -6.87 21.33 13.23
N GLN A 484 -8.04 21.83 12.81
CA GLN A 484 -9.20 22.03 13.70
C GLN A 484 -9.99 20.74 13.93
N ASN A 485 -9.68 19.68 13.20
CA ASN A 485 -10.42 18.42 13.20
C ASN A 485 -9.46 17.25 13.41
N TRP A 486 -9.40 16.77 14.66
CA TRP A 486 -8.58 15.63 15.05
C TRP A 486 -9.28 14.30 14.71
N VAL A 487 -9.17 13.84 13.46
CA VAL A 487 -9.83 12.62 12.97
C VAL A 487 -8.89 11.80 12.09
N ALA A 488 -9.18 10.51 11.96
CA ALA A 488 -8.47 9.63 11.03
C ALA A 488 -8.62 10.09 9.57
N ALA A 489 -7.59 9.85 8.76
CA ALA A 489 -7.52 10.32 7.37
C ALA A 489 -8.67 9.81 6.49
N GLU A 490 -9.15 8.60 6.76
CA GLU A 490 -10.22 7.91 6.03
C GLU A 490 -11.56 8.65 6.11
N VAL A 491 -11.76 9.45 7.16
CA VAL A 491 -13.01 10.19 7.41
C VAL A 491 -12.82 11.71 7.41
N ALA A 492 -11.60 12.19 7.14
CA ALA A 492 -11.27 13.61 7.20
C ALA A 492 -12.12 14.47 6.25
N ALA A 493 -12.48 13.96 5.07
CA ALA A 493 -13.30 14.69 4.09
C ALA A 493 -14.73 15.03 4.58
N GLU A 494 -15.21 14.35 5.63
CA GLU A 494 -16.52 14.66 6.21
C GLU A 494 -16.48 15.97 7.02
N VAL A 495 -15.34 16.29 7.63
CA VAL A 495 -15.21 17.41 8.59
C VAL A 495 -14.25 18.51 8.12
N SER A 496 -13.30 18.19 7.24
CA SER A 496 -12.28 19.11 6.74
C SER A 496 -12.41 19.40 5.26
N ASP A 497 -12.26 20.67 4.89
CA ASP A 497 -12.15 21.10 3.49
C ASP A 497 -10.73 20.82 2.98
N ARG A 498 -10.65 20.37 1.73
CA ARG A 498 -9.38 19.92 1.11
C ARG A 498 -9.08 20.63 -0.21
N PRO A 499 -8.93 21.97 -0.21
CA PRO A 499 -8.67 22.72 -1.44
C PRO A 499 -7.29 22.39 -2.02
N SER A 500 -7.17 22.56 -3.34
CA SER A 500 -5.95 22.33 -4.10
C SER A 500 -5.23 23.65 -4.43
N TYR A 501 -3.98 23.80 -3.99
CA TYR A 501 -3.14 24.97 -4.26
C TYR A 501 -2.11 24.67 -5.35
N LYS A 502 -1.82 25.65 -6.19
CA LYS A 502 -0.91 25.50 -7.33
C LYS A 502 0.00 26.69 -7.54
N ILE A 503 1.03 26.46 -8.35
CA ILE A 503 1.92 27.43 -8.96
C ILE A 503 1.84 27.31 -10.49
N ASN A 504 2.19 28.38 -11.20
CA ASN A 504 2.27 28.41 -12.65
C ASN A 504 3.26 29.49 -13.12
N THR A 505 3.32 29.76 -14.41
CA THR A 505 4.23 30.78 -14.98
C THR A 505 3.94 32.23 -14.52
N GLN A 506 2.74 32.52 -14.01
CA GLN A 506 2.36 33.84 -13.48
C GLN A 506 2.63 33.96 -11.98
N THR A 507 2.51 32.85 -11.23
CA THR A 507 2.81 32.75 -9.81
C THR A 507 3.82 31.62 -9.56
N PRO A 508 5.09 31.80 -9.98
CA PRO A 508 6.07 30.73 -9.94
C PRO A 508 6.69 30.52 -8.55
N ASP A 509 7.16 29.29 -8.31
CA ASP A 509 7.97 28.94 -7.14
C ASP A 509 9.12 28.02 -7.59
N SER A 510 10.32 28.59 -7.68
CA SER A 510 11.53 27.92 -8.16
C SER A 510 12.06 26.88 -7.19
N ALA A 511 11.85 27.06 -5.89
CA ALA A 511 12.38 26.16 -4.87
C ALA A 511 11.67 24.81 -4.95
N ILE A 512 10.34 24.80 -4.89
CA ILE A 512 9.58 23.54 -5.01
C ILE A 512 9.74 22.89 -6.39
N ALA A 513 9.90 23.68 -7.45
CA ALA A 513 10.20 23.16 -8.79
C ALA A 513 11.58 22.47 -8.82
N GLY A 514 12.64 23.11 -8.31
CA GLY A 514 13.97 22.52 -8.20
C GLY A 514 13.97 21.23 -7.36
N GLN A 515 13.26 21.25 -6.23
CA GLN A 515 13.13 20.10 -5.34
C GLN A 515 12.37 18.92 -5.99
N THR A 516 11.29 19.22 -6.71
CA THR A 516 10.52 18.21 -7.45
C THR A 516 11.32 17.66 -8.62
N ALA A 517 12.12 18.49 -9.30
CA ALA A 517 13.05 18.04 -10.32
C ALA A 517 14.10 17.07 -9.75
N ALA A 518 14.65 17.37 -8.57
CA ALA A 518 15.56 16.46 -7.87
C ALA A 518 14.89 15.13 -7.49
N ALA A 519 13.65 15.17 -7.00
CA ALA A 519 12.88 13.96 -6.67
C ALA A 519 12.70 13.05 -7.89
N PHE A 520 12.26 13.60 -9.02
CA PHE A 520 12.11 12.85 -10.26
C PHE A 520 13.46 12.33 -10.79
N ALA A 521 14.50 13.16 -10.82
CA ALA A 521 15.79 12.77 -11.35
C ALA A 521 16.47 11.68 -10.50
N SER A 522 16.52 11.84 -9.18
CA SER A 522 17.09 10.82 -8.28
C SER A 522 16.33 9.50 -8.34
N ALA A 523 14.99 9.52 -8.32
CA ALA A 523 14.16 8.34 -8.47
C ALA A 523 14.36 7.65 -9.83
N SER A 524 14.55 8.42 -10.91
CA SER A 524 14.79 7.85 -12.24
C SER A 524 16.04 6.95 -12.30
N ILE A 525 17.07 7.26 -11.51
CA ILE A 525 18.28 6.44 -11.43
C ILE A 525 17.94 5.07 -10.81
N LEU A 526 17.21 5.07 -9.70
CA LEU A 526 16.81 3.84 -9.01
C LEU A 526 15.92 2.95 -9.88
N PHE A 527 14.88 3.53 -10.50
CA PHE A 527 13.98 2.72 -11.33
C PHE A 527 14.66 2.16 -12.57
N ARG A 528 15.69 2.84 -13.09
CA ARG A 528 16.52 2.30 -14.16
C ARG A 528 17.35 1.10 -13.71
N GLN A 529 17.83 1.07 -12.47
CA GLN A 529 18.54 -0.08 -11.88
C GLN A 529 17.62 -1.29 -11.63
N THR A 530 16.30 -1.09 -11.65
CA THR A 530 15.27 -2.14 -11.47
C THR A 530 14.64 -2.59 -12.79
N ASP A 531 15.24 -2.25 -13.93
CA ASP A 531 14.72 -2.49 -15.28
C ASP A 531 13.36 -1.82 -15.63
N ASN A 532 12.85 -0.93 -14.76
CA ASN A 532 11.69 -0.08 -15.08
C ASN A 532 12.10 1.17 -15.88
N VAL A 533 12.68 0.92 -17.06
CA VAL A 533 13.28 1.94 -17.93
C VAL A 533 12.25 2.97 -18.41
N ALA A 534 11.02 2.55 -18.70
CA ALA A 534 9.96 3.45 -19.17
C ALA A 534 9.58 4.48 -18.11
N TYR A 535 9.41 4.06 -16.86
CA TYR A 535 9.12 4.97 -15.75
C TYR A 535 10.33 5.87 -15.45
N ALA A 536 11.55 5.31 -15.46
CA ALA A 536 12.77 6.10 -15.30
C ALA A 536 12.91 7.19 -16.38
N ASP A 537 12.61 6.87 -17.64
CA ASP A 537 12.63 7.83 -18.74
C ASP A 537 11.57 8.91 -18.59
N LEU A 538 10.35 8.54 -18.19
CA LEU A 538 9.29 9.49 -17.86
C LEU A 538 9.73 10.45 -16.75
N LEU A 539 10.25 9.93 -15.64
CA LEU A 539 10.70 10.76 -14.53
C LEU A 539 11.82 11.70 -14.95
N LEU A 540 12.82 11.23 -15.70
CA LEU A 540 13.92 12.10 -16.16
C LEU A 540 13.43 13.21 -17.12
N ASP A 541 12.49 12.92 -18.02
CA ASP A 541 11.87 13.95 -18.86
C ASP A 541 11.14 15.01 -18.01
N LYS A 542 10.34 14.55 -17.04
CA LYS A 542 9.58 15.44 -16.15
C LYS A 542 10.50 16.24 -15.23
N ALA A 543 11.62 15.67 -14.78
CA ALA A 543 12.64 16.38 -14.03
C ALA A 543 13.19 17.58 -14.80
N LYS A 544 13.52 17.38 -16.08
CA LYS A 544 14.03 18.46 -16.95
C LYS A 544 13.00 19.56 -17.18
N ARG A 545 11.73 19.20 -17.40
CA ARG A 545 10.63 20.16 -17.57
C ARG A 545 10.35 20.95 -16.29
N MET A 546 10.37 20.28 -15.14
CA MET A 546 10.19 20.94 -13.85
C MET A 546 11.36 21.87 -13.51
N PHE A 547 12.59 21.43 -13.81
CA PHE A 547 13.76 22.30 -13.69
C PHE A 547 13.68 23.50 -14.63
N ASP A 548 13.25 23.31 -15.89
CA ASP A 548 13.04 24.41 -16.83
C ASP A 548 12.00 25.42 -16.32
N PHE A 549 10.90 24.93 -15.73
CA PHE A 549 9.92 25.80 -15.06
C PHE A 549 10.57 26.64 -13.96
N GLY A 550 11.24 25.99 -13.00
CA GLY A 550 11.86 26.66 -11.87
C GLY A 550 13.01 27.58 -12.26
N ASP A 551 13.82 27.23 -13.26
CA ASP A 551 15.00 27.99 -13.69
C ASP A 551 14.63 29.17 -14.59
N ARG A 552 13.57 29.07 -15.39
CA ARG A 552 13.13 30.16 -16.29
C ARG A 552 12.17 31.14 -15.62
N TYR A 553 11.27 30.65 -14.78
CA TYR A 553 10.26 31.47 -14.10
C TYR A 553 10.64 31.58 -12.63
N ARG A 554 11.43 32.60 -12.29
CA ARG A 554 11.95 32.76 -10.92
C ARG A 554 10.90 33.34 -9.98
N GLY A 555 10.64 32.65 -8.88
CA GLY A 555 9.76 33.08 -7.80
C GLY A 555 9.86 32.13 -6.60
N MET A 556 9.12 32.42 -5.53
CA MET A 556 9.04 31.57 -4.34
C MET A 556 7.74 31.85 -3.59
N ASN A 557 7.24 30.86 -2.86
CA ASN A 557 6.12 30.97 -1.92
C ASN A 557 4.85 31.60 -2.55
N ALA A 558 4.62 31.35 -3.84
CA ALA A 558 3.58 32.02 -4.64
C ALA A 558 2.30 31.18 -4.83
N GLN A 559 2.14 30.11 -4.06
CA GLN A 559 1.02 29.16 -4.22
C GLN A 559 -0.35 29.80 -3.96
N VAL A 560 -1.34 29.45 -4.78
CA VAL A 560 -2.73 29.94 -4.70
C VAL A 560 -3.74 28.82 -4.96
N ALA A 561 -4.87 28.83 -4.24
CA ALA A 561 -5.98 27.92 -4.45
C ALA A 561 -6.85 28.34 -5.66
N ALA A 562 -7.73 27.45 -6.10
CA ALA A 562 -8.67 27.68 -7.20
C ALA A 562 -9.56 28.92 -7.00
N ASN A 563 -9.96 29.19 -5.75
CA ASN A 563 -10.77 30.34 -5.37
C ASN A 563 -9.94 31.64 -5.20
N GLY A 564 -8.64 31.62 -5.50
CA GLY A 564 -7.72 32.74 -5.34
C GLY A 564 -7.18 32.95 -3.94
N SER A 565 -7.55 32.12 -2.96
CA SER A 565 -7.01 32.21 -1.59
C SER A 565 -5.58 31.69 -1.50
N GLN A 566 -4.80 32.25 -0.58
CA GLN A 566 -3.48 31.77 -0.20
C GLN A 566 -3.59 31.06 1.14
N ASP A 567 -2.84 29.98 1.34
CA ASP A 567 -2.66 29.41 2.68
C ASP A 567 -1.55 30.17 3.40
N THR A 568 -1.92 31.27 4.06
CA THR A 568 -0.98 32.10 4.83
C THR A 568 -0.50 31.44 6.13
N SER A 569 -1.04 30.27 6.48
CA SER A 569 -0.70 29.52 7.69
C SER A 569 0.24 28.34 7.42
N SER A 570 0.62 28.10 6.16
CA SER A 570 1.55 27.02 5.80
C SER A 570 2.89 27.17 6.54
N PRO A 571 3.39 26.12 7.21
CA PRO A 571 4.67 26.16 7.92
C PRO A 571 5.88 26.03 6.97
N TYR A 572 5.62 25.68 5.70
CA TYR A 572 6.64 25.31 4.72
C TYR A 572 6.93 26.46 3.74
N THR A 573 7.82 27.37 4.15
CA THR A 573 8.30 28.49 3.32
C THR A 573 9.80 28.42 3.09
N ASP A 574 10.26 28.76 1.90
CA ASP A 574 11.69 28.85 1.62
C ASP A 574 12.22 30.26 1.83
N TRP A 575 13.50 30.33 2.17
CA TRP A 575 14.25 31.59 2.25
C TRP A 575 14.93 31.97 0.94
N ASN A 576 15.13 30.99 0.06
CA ASN A 576 15.76 31.17 -1.25
C ASN A 576 15.35 29.98 -2.16
N TYR A 577 15.86 29.93 -3.39
CA TYR A 577 15.60 28.83 -4.34
C TYR A 577 16.87 28.31 -5.03
N TYR A 578 18.03 28.91 -4.76
CA TYR A 578 19.25 28.60 -5.49
C TYR A 578 19.74 27.22 -5.12
N ASP A 579 19.63 26.82 -3.85
CA ASP A 579 19.99 25.48 -3.41
C ASP A 579 19.12 24.40 -4.04
N GLU A 580 17.79 24.59 -4.15
CA GLU A 580 16.93 23.62 -4.84
C GLU A 580 17.22 23.55 -6.34
N LEU A 581 17.53 24.67 -7.00
CA LEU A 581 17.91 24.65 -8.42
C LEU A 581 19.27 23.97 -8.62
N VAL A 582 20.28 24.25 -7.78
CA VAL A 582 21.57 23.54 -7.84
C VAL A 582 21.36 22.05 -7.60
N TRP A 583 20.57 21.69 -6.59
CA TRP A 583 20.23 20.32 -6.25
C TRP A 583 19.55 19.59 -7.41
N GLY A 584 18.50 20.20 -8.00
CA GLY A 584 17.78 19.68 -9.16
C GLY A 584 18.69 19.47 -10.36
N ALA A 585 19.49 20.47 -10.74
CA ALA A 585 20.43 20.38 -11.87
C ALA A 585 21.48 19.28 -11.64
N THR A 586 22.00 19.16 -10.41
CA THR A 586 22.99 18.14 -10.05
C THR A 586 22.42 16.73 -10.17
N TRP A 587 21.18 16.50 -9.72
CA TRP A 587 20.53 15.20 -9.88
C TRP A 587 20.18 14.88 -11.33
N ILE A 588 19.70 15.85 -12.11
CA ILE A 588 19.44 15.66 -13.54
C ILE A 588 20.73 15.22 -14.24
N HIS A 589 21.86 15.88 -13.95
CA HIS A 589 23.15 15.48 -14.49
C HIS A 589 23.50 14.02 -14.15
N LYS A 590 23.36 13.61 -12.88
CA LYS A 590 23.58 12.20 -12.47
C LYS A 590 22.65 11.23 -13.20
N ALA A 591 21.37 11.60 -13.37
CA ALA A 591 20.39 10.77 -14.04
C ALA A 591 20.66 10.60 -15.54
N GLU A 592 21.18 11.64 -16.18
CA GLU A 592 21.60 11.57 -17.59
C GLU A 592 22.84 10.70 -17.79
N ILE A 593 23.80 10.74 -16.86
CA ILE A 593 24.91 9.78 -16.84
C ILE A 593 24.37 8.36 -16.70
N ALA A 594 23.46 8.11 -15.75
CA ALA A 594 22.86 6.80 -15.55
C ALA A 594 22.10 6.28 -16.79
N LYS A 595 21.51 7.18 -17.59
CA LYS A 595 20.81 6.81 -18.83
C LYS A 595 21.76 6.51 -20.00
N ASN A 596 22.79 7.34 -20.19
CA ASN A 596 23.55 7.37 -21.45
C ASN A 596 25.01 6.88 -21.32
N GLY A 597 25.49 6.62 -20.09
CA GLY A 597 26.89 6.27 -19.81
C GLY A 597 27.90 7.43 -19.97
N THR A 598 27.59 8.38 -20.85
CA THR A 598 28.29 9.65 -21.07
C THR A 598 27.25 10.74 -21.33
N TYR A 599 27.51 11.98 -20.95
CA TYR A 599 26.56 13.06 -21.19
C TYR A 599 27.23 14.42 -21.36
N GLY A 600 26.53 15.38 -21.97
CA GLY A 600 26.99 16.76 -22.08
C GLY A 600 27.04 17.46 -20.72
N ASN A 601 28.02 18.33 -20.49
CA ASN A 601 28.20 19.03 -19.22
C ASN A 601 27.15 20.15 -18.96
N ALA A 602 26.03 20.21 -19.70
CA ALA A 602 25.11 21.34 -19.64
C ALA A 602 24.46 21.53 -18.26
N PHE A 603 23.89 20.48 -17.66
CA PHE A 603 23.27 20.57 -16.34
C PHE A 603 24.29 20.70 -15.21
N LEU A 604 25.47 20.06 -15.33
CA LEU A 604 26.56 20.26 -14.37
C LEU A 604 27.05 21.72 -14.41
N ALA A 605 27.35 22.25 -15.59
CA ALA A 605 27.76 23.64 -15.77
C ALA A 605 26.68 24.61 -15.27
N ARG A 606 25.39 24.29 -15.51
CA ARG A 606 24.29 25.10 -14.98
C ARG A 606 24.21 25.04 -13.46
N ALA A 607 24.42 23.87 -12.84
CA ALA A 607 24.49 23.75 -11.38
C ALA A 607 25.65 24.58 -10.81
N GLU A 608 26.85 24.50 -11.40
CA GLU A 608 28.03 25.26 -10.97
C GLU A 608 27.83 26.78 -11.15
N GLN A 609 27.15 27.18 -12.22
CA GLN A 609 26.77 28.57 -12.46
C GLN A 609 25.77 29.06 -11.41
N LEU A 610 24.68 28.33 -11.19
CA LEU A 610 23.66 28.67 -10.17
C LEU A 610 24.27 28.73 -8.76
N TYR A 611 25.23 27.84 -8.47
CA TYR A 611 25.97 27.86 -7.21
C TYR A 611 26.78 29.16 -7.03
N THR A 612 27.27 29.72 -8.13
CA THR A 612 28.02 30.98 -8.13
C THR A 612 27.10 32.18 -8.10
N ASP A 613 26.05 32.20 -8.92
CA ASP A 613 25.03 33.25 -8.97
C ASP A 613 24.32 33.39 -7.61
N GLY A 614 24.05 32.24 -6.97
CA GLY A 614 23.42 32.12 -5.66
C GLY A 614 24.40 32.00 -4.49
N ALA A 615 25.63 32.50 -4.60
CA ALA A 615 26.66 32.26 -3.59
C ALA A 615 26.24 32.59 -2.14
N GLY A 616 25.37 33.60 -1.93
CA GLY A 616 24.85 33.92 -0.60
C GLY A 616 23.90 32.87 0.00
N ALA A 617 23.29 32.04 -0.84
CA ALA A 617 22.48 30.91 -0.44
C ALA A 617 23.26 29.60 -0.31
N MET A 618 24.45 29.50 -0.90
CA MET A 618 25.24 28.26 -0.95
C MET A 618 26.47 28.26 -0.03
N ARG A 619 27.10 29.41 0.20
CA ARG A 619 28.45 29.49 0.79
C ARG A 619 28.45 30.15 2.16
N ASN A 620 29.39 29.73 3.02
CA ASN A 620 29.58 30.21 4.39
C ASN A 620 28.35 30.00 5.31
N ARG A 621 27.53 28.98 5.03
CA ARG A 621 26.29 28.64 5.78
C ARG A 621 26.47 27.39 6.63
N VAL A 622 27.50 27.38 7.48
CA VAL A 622 27.87 26.19 8.28
C VAL A 622 26.81 25.77 9.31
N ASP A 623 25.97 26.69 9.74
CA ASP A 623 24.89 26.54 10.73
C ASP A 623 23.51 26.28 10.11
N VAL A 624 23.43 26.20 8.78
CA VAL A 624 22.19 25.83 8.08
C VAL A 624 22.23 24.33 7.78
N PRO A 625 21.30 23.54 8.34
CA PRO A 625 21.26 22.10 8.17
C PRO A 625 20.68 21.70 6.81
N TYR A 626 21.12 20.55 6.29
CA TYR A 626 20.34 19.87 5.24
C TYR A 626 18.94 19.53 5.77
N SER A 627 17.89 19.96 5.08
CA SER A 627 16.49 19.75 5.42
C SER A 627 15.57 20.03 4.23
N TRP A 628 14.25 19.90 4.42
CA TRP A 628 13.26 20.26 3.40
C TRP A 628 13.33 21.73 2.95
N GLN A 629 13.89 22.62 3.79
CA GLN A 629 14.01 24.05 3.54
C GLN A 629 15.36 24.45 2.91
N SER A 630 16.37 23.59 3.06
CA SER A 630 17.67 23.87 2.46
C SER A 630 18.42 22.60 2.13
N VAL A 631 18.74 22.44 0.85
CA VAL A 631 19.38 21.23 0.30
C VAL A 631 20.84 21.46 -0.15
N ASP A 632 21.40 22.62 0.21
CA ASP A 632 22.73 23.06 -0.19
C ASP A 632 23.83 22.06 0.19
N LYS A 633 23.79 21.49 1.40
CA LYS A 633 24.78 20.49 1.85
C LYS A 633 24.73 19.20 1.03
N GLY A 634 23.54 18.79 0.59
CA GLY A 634 23.40 17.65 -0.31
C GLY A 634 24.04 17.95 -1.66
N ALA A 635 23.79 19.15 -2.20
CA ALA A 635 24.42 19.61 -3.44
C ALA A 635 25.95 19.66 -3.31
N ASP A 636 26.49 20.16 -2.20
CA ASP A 636 27.93 20.18 -1.94
C ASP A 636 28.55 18.77 -1.96
N VAL A 637 27.91 17.79 -1.29
CA VAL A 637 28.38 16.39 -1.28
C VAL A 637 28.44 15.82 -2.68
N LEU A 638 27.41 16.05 -3.50
CA LEU A 638 27.35 15.54 -4.86
C LEU A 638 28.36 16.23 -5.78
N LEU A 639 28.41 17.57 -5.76
CA LEU A 639 29.32 18.36 -6.59
C LEU A 639 30.79 18.14 -6.23
N ALA A 640 31.11 17.87 -4.96
CA ALA A 640 32.46 17.48 -4.52
C ALA A 640 32.99 16.20 -5.20
N GLY A 641 32.09 15.34 -5.68
CA GLY A 641 32.42 14.11 -6.43
C GLY A 641 32.18 14.18 -7.94
N LEU A 642 31.48 15.20 -8.44
CA LEU A 642 31.11 15.34 -9.86
C LEU A 642 31.87 16.45 -10.59
N SER A 643 32.15 17.56 -9.90
CA SER A 643 32.78 18.72 -10.51
C SER A 643 34.25 18.45 -10.83
N SER A 644 34.71 19.03 -11.95
CA SER A 644 36.13 19.10 -12.29
C SER A 644 36.92 20.05 -11.38
N ASN A 645 36.25 20.98 -10.68
CA ASN A 645 36.84 21.94 -9.75
C ASN A 645 36.20 21.84 -8.35
N PRO A 646 36.37 20.72 -7.63
CA PRO A 646 35.55 20.39 -6.47
C PRO A 646 35.90 21.14 -5.18
N THR A 647 36.94 21.98 -5.18
CA THR A 647 37.56 22.57 -3.98
C THR A 647 36.58 23.36 -3.13
N ILE A 648 35.70 24.16 -3.75
CA ILE A 648 34.74 24.97 -3.00
C ILE A 648 33.70 24.09 -2.32
N TYR A 649 33.10 23.12 -3.04
CA TYR A 649 32.08 22.22 -2.49
C TYR A 649 32.63 21.39 -1.34
N ARG A 650 33.87 20.87 -1.49
CA ARG A 650 34.57 20.16 -0.40
C ARG A 650 34.81 21.06 0.80
N THR A 651 35.21 22.31 0.58
CA THR A 651 35.43 23.27 1.66
C THR A 651 34.13 23.55 2.42
N GLU A 652 33.04 23.87 1.73
CA GLU A 652 31.76 24.19 2.35
C GLU A 652 31.19 23.02 3.17
N ILE A 653 31.16 21.81 2.61
CA ILE A 653 30.66 20.65 3.35
C ILE A 653 31.56 20.25 4.53
N GLN A 654 32.89 20.35 4.39
CA GLN A 654 33.80 20.06 5.51
C GLN A 654 33.64 21.09 6.62
N ASN A 655 33.52 22.39 6.31
CA ASN A 655 33.29 23.43 7.30
C ASN A 655 31.98 23.22 8.05
N HIS A 656 30.93 22.81 7.34
CA HIS A 656 29.64 22.46 7.93
C HIS A 656 29.75 21.22 8.85
N LEU A 657 30.32 20.13 8.37
CA LEU A 657 30.48 18.92 9.20
C LEU A 657 31.44 19.14 10.38
N ASP A 658 32.44 20.01 10.22
CA ASP A 658 33.30 20.43 11.32
C ASP A 658 32.52 21.23 12.35
N TYR A 659 31.66 22.17 11.94
CA TYR A 659 30.73 22.87 12.84
C TYR A 659 29.86 21.91 13.66
N TRP A 660 29.32 20.85 13.03
CA TRP A 660 28.50 19.82 13.70
C TRP A 660 29.29 18.84 14.58
N THR A 661 30.62 18.74 14.39
CA THR A 661 31.47 17.81 15.13
C THR A 661 32.35 18.51 16.16
N THR A 662 33.50 19.04 15.72
CA THR A 662 34.58 19.61 16.55
C THR A 662 34.53 21.13 16.65
N GLY A 663 33.68 21.78 15.86
CA GLY A 663 33.61 23.22 15.67
C GLY A 663 34.39 23.71 14.45
N TYR A 664 33.97 24.86 13.93
CA TYR A 664 34.58 25.62 12.83
C TYR A 664 34.62 27.11 13.20
N ASN A 665 35.79 27.75 13.09
CA ASN A 665 36.00 29.17 13.42
C ASN A 665 35.42 29.62 14.78
N GLY A 666 35.64 28.80 15.82
CA GLY A 666 35.15 29.08 17.18
C GLY A 666 33.63 28.88 17.37
N ARG A 667 32.92 28.42 16.34
CA ARG A 667 31.48 28.09 16.38
C ARG A 667 31.31 26.58 16.36
N THR A 668 30.35 26.04 17.10
CA THR A 668 29.96 24.63 17.02
C THR A 668 28.47 24.50 17.27
N ILE A 669 27.86 23.41 16.78
CA ILE A 669 26.48 23.08 17.10
C ILE A 669 26.30 22.97 18.62
N GLN A 670 25.17 23.47 19.13
CA GLN A 670 24.84 23.25 20.53
C GLN A 670 24.60 21.74 20.76
N LYS A 671 25.05 21.23 21.90
CA LYS A 671 24.85 19.83 22.27
C LYS A 671 24.12 19.75 23.60
N SER A 672 23.18 18.82 23.72
CA SER A 672 22.59 18.47 25.02
C SER A 672 23.65 17.82 25.92
N PRO A 673 23.43 17.73 27.25
CA PRO A 673 24.27 16.93 28.13
C PRO A 673 24.49 15.48 27.65
N GLY A 674 23.49 14.87 27.02
CA GLY A 674 23.53 13.55 26.41
C GLY A 674 24.20 13.48 25.03
N GLY A 675 24.65 14.59 24.46
CA GLY A 675 25.41 14.63 23.22
C GLY A 675 24.58 14.74 21.92
N MET A 676 23.28 14.99 22.02
CA MET A 676 22.42 15.29 20.87
C MET A 676 22.74 16.67 20.31
N GLY A 677 22.95 16.79 19.00
CA GLY A 677 23.07 18.08 18.30
C GLY A 677 21.74 18.83 18.25
N ILE A 678 21.74 20.09 18.68
CA ILE A 678 20.56 20.95 18.81
C ILE A 678 20.64 22.08 17.80
N GLN A 679 19.85 21.97 16.73
CA GLN A 679 19.69 23.02 15.73
C GLN A 679 18.50 23.92 16.07
N ASP A 680 17.36 23.30 16.36
CA ASP A 680 16.07 23.95 16.54
C ASP A 680 15.29 23.18 17.62
N PRO A 681 14.50 23.86 18.49
CA PRO A 681 13.63 23.19 19.45
C PRO A 681 12.51 22.37 18.81
N TRP A 682 12.19 22.58 17.53
CA TRP A 682 11.21 21.80 16.77
C TRP A 682 11.89 20.77 15.86
N GLY A 683 11.59 19.49 16.07
CA GLY A 683 12.19 18.42 15.27
C GLY A 683 13.70 18.34 15.47
N THR A 684 14.16 18.48 16.71
CA THR A 684 15.58 18.46 17.07
C THR A 684 16.27 17.18 16.57
N LEU A 685 15.62 16.02 16.76
CA LEU A 685 16.16 14.75 16.30
C LEU A 685 16.23 14.65 14.78
N ARG A 686 15.23 15.19 14.06
CA ARG A 686 15.23 15.25 12.58
C ARG A 686 16.49 15.92 12.05
N TYR A 687 16.88 17.06 12.62
CA TYR A 687 18.07 17.78 12.16
C TYR A 687 19.34 16.99 12.46
N SER A 688 19.45 16.45 13.68
CA SER A 688 20.59 15.66 14.11
C SER A 688 20.80 14.40 13.25
N THR A 689 19.76 13.59 13.03
CA THR A 689 19.86 12.36 12.22
C THR A 689 20.05 12.64 10.74
N THR A 690 19.51 13.75 10.25
CA THR A 690 19.73 14.17 8.87
C THR A 690 21.18 14.61 8.65
N GLN A 691 21.79 15.32 9.59
CA GLN A 691 23.22 15.65 9.48
C GLN A 691 24.10 14.40 9.68
N ALA A 692 23.66 13.43 10.47
CA ALA A 692 24.32 12.12 10.55
C ALA A 692 24.36 11.43 9.17
N PHE A 693 23.26 11.46 8.42
CA PHE A 693 23.23 10.95 7.04
C PHE A 693 24.18 11.72 6.11
N VAL A 694 24.16 13.05 6.14
CA VAL A 694 25.07 13.88 5.32
C VAL A 694 26.53 13.58 5.65
N ALA A 695 26.88 13.45 6.93
CA ALA A 695 28.22 13.10 7.39
C ALA A 695 28.65 11.73 6.85
N LEU A 696 27.76 10.74 6.91
CA LEU A 696 27.99 9.40 6.39
C LEU A 696 28.19 9.38 4.87
N ALA A 697 27.31 10.06 4.12
CA ALA A 697 27.41 10.18 2.66
C ALA A 697 28.71 10.87 2.24
N TYR A 698 29.14 11.91 2.96
CA TYR A 698 30.40 12.59 2.65
C TYR A 698 31.64 11.79 3.07
N SER A 699 31.55 10.99 4.14
CA SER A 699 32.70 10.29 4.73
C SER A 699 33.47 9.40 3.76
N ASP A 700 32.81 8.84 2.74
CA ASP A 700 33.48 8.01 1.73
C ASP A 700 34.29 8.79 0.71
N ARG A 701 34.04 10.10 0.61
CA ARG A 701 34.77 11.04 -0.25
C ARG A 701 35.95 11.69 0.50
N VAL A 702 36.14 11.39 1.78
CA VAL A 702 37.24 11.88 2.63
C VAL A 702 38.40 10.88 2.63
N THR A 703 39.60 11.35 2.30
CA THR A 703 40.81 10.51 2.27
C THR A 703 41.57 10.48 3.59
N ASN A 704 41.44 11.52 4.42
CA ASN A 704 42.05 11.57 5.75
C ASN A 704 41.28 10.62 6.70
N ALA A 705 41.97 9.63 7.25
CA ALA A 705 41.35 8.59 8.08
C ALA A 705 40.75 9.14 9.39
N GLU A 706 41.39 10.10 10.04
CA GLU A 706 40.90 10.71 11.28
C GLU A 706 39.64 11.53 11.03
N GLN A 707 39.62 12.31 9.95
CA GLN A 707 38.46 13.09 9.55
C GLN A 707 37.29 12.20 9.12
N LYS A 708 37.57 11.13 8.37
CA LYS A 708 36.56 10.11 8.02
C LYS A 708 35.97 9.48 9.28
N ALA A 709 36.81 9.03 10.21
CA ALA A 709 36.38 8.44 11.47
C ALA A 709 35.56 9.44 12.31
N LYS A 710 35.96 10.71 12.36
CA LYS A 710 35.23 11.79 13.05
C LYS A 710 33.78 11.92 12.56
N TYR A 711 33.57 11.92 11.23
CA TYR A 711 32.24 12.05 10.64
C TYR A 711 31.40 10.78 10.86
N GLN A 712 31.99 9.60 10.75
CA GLN A 712 31.30 8.33 11.01
C GLN A 712 30.93 8.16 12.49
N ASP A 713 31.81 8.53 13.42
CA ASP A 713 31.57 8.49 14.86
C ASP A 713 30.46 9.46 15.30
N PHE A 714 30.47 10.68 14.76
CA PHE A 714 29.37 11.63 14.97
C PHE A 714 28.04 11.03 14.54
N ALA A 715 27.96 10.50 13.31
CA ALA A 715 26.73 9.95 12.79
C ALA A 715 26.23 8.74 13.60
N LEU A 716 27.15 7.83 13.97
CA LEU A 716 26.86 6.69 14.83
C LEU A 716 26.24 7.15 16.16
N LYS A 717 26.85 8.15 16.83
CA LYS A 717 26.37 8.68 18.11
C LYS A 717 24.98 9.31 18.00
N GLN A 718 24.73 10.10 16.96
CA GLN A 718 23.42 10.73 16.78
C GLN A 718 22.30 9.71 16.51
N VAL A 719 22.56 8.68 15.69
CA VAL A 719 21.57 7.61 15.46
C VAL A 719 21.40 6.74 16.71
N ASN A 720 22.49 6.36 17.37
CA ASN A 720 22.40 5.58 18.61
C ASN A 720 21.64 6.34 19.71
N TYR A 721 21.78 7.67 19.80
CA TYR A 721 20.98 8.51 20.69
C TYR A 721 19.48 8.32 20.45
N VAL A 722 19.04 8.32 19.19
CA VAL A 722 17.63 8.04 18.83
C VAL A 722 17.20 6.64 19.25
N LEU A 723 18.08 5.65 19.07
CA LEU A 723 17.74 4.24 19.27
C LEU A 723 17.82 3.78 20.74
N GLY A 724 18.40 4.59 21.63
CA GLY A 724 18.37 4.35 23.08
C GLY A 724 19.65 4.74 23.85
N ASP A 725 20.74 5.11 23.17
CA ASP A 725 22.01 5.52 23.79
C ASP A 725 21.97 7.00 24.19
N ASN A 726 21.10 7.31 25.14
CA ASN A 726 20.87 8.64 25.67
C ASN A 726 20.68 8.57 27.20
N PRO A 727 20.70 9.70 27.92
CA PRO A 727 20.61 9.71 29.39
C PRO A 727 19.38 9.02 29.98
N THR A 728 18.32 8.85 29.20
CA THR A 728 17.07 8.19 29.64
C THR A 728 16.98 6.71 29.25
N GLY A 729 17.94 6.21 28.46
CA GLY A 729 17.96 4.81 27.99
C GLY A 729 16.76 4.43 27.10
N ARG A 730 16.11 5.42 26.48
CA ARG A 730 14.82 5.26 25.80
C ARG A 730 14.94 5.45 24.30
N SER A 731 14.24 4.66 23.52
CA SER A 731 14.14 4.89 22.07
C SER A 731 13.16 6.03 21.75
N TYR A 732 13.58 6.93 20.88
CA TYR A 732 12.76 7.99 20.27
C TYR A 732 12.17 7.56 18.91
N MET A 733 12.35 6.29 18.51
CA MET A 733 11.66 5.69 17.37
C MET A 733 10.50 4.83 17.87
N ILE A 734 9.29 5.16 17.42
CA ILE A 734 8.06 4.48 17.85
C ILE A 734 8.14 2.98 17.54
N GLY A 735 7.87 2.17 18.57
CA GLY A 735 7.84 0.72 18.46
C GLY A 735 9.19 0.04 18.23
N PHE A 736 10.33 0.72 18.43
CA PHE A 736 11.67 0.14 18.33
C PHE A 736 12.44 0.24 19.66
N GLY A 737 13.27 -0.76 19.97
CA GLY A 737 14.28 -0.64 21.03
C GLY A 737 13.73 -0.62 22.46
N PRO A 738 14.57 -0.28 23.45
CA PRO A 738 14.19 -0.25 24.86
C PRO A 738 13.29 0.96 25.17
N ASN A 739 12.22 0.73 25.95
CA ASN A 739 11.29 1.76 26.44
C ASN A 739 10.93 2.82 25.38
N PRO A 740 10.43 2.41 24.19
CA PRO A 740 10.11 3.36 23.14
C PRO A 740 9.09 4.37 23.65
N VAL A 741 9.24 5.61 23.19
CA VAL A 741 8.17 6.61 23.27
C VAL A 741 6.87 6.04 22.71
N GLN A 742 5.73 6.45 23.28
CA GLN A 742 4.43 5.85 22.99
C GLN A 742 3.40 6.87 22.55
N ALA A 743 3.49 8.10 23.06
CA ALA A 743 2.65 9.19 22.60
C ALA A 743 3.14 9.68 21.24
N VAL A 744 2.19 9.88 20.33
CA VAL A 744 2.45 10.46 19.01
C VAL A 744 1.39 11.50 18.71
N HIS A 745 1.82 12.69 18.29
CA HIS A 745 0.92 13.71 17.77
C HIS A 745 0.52 13.32 16.35
N HIS A 746 -0.34 12.31 16.20
CA HIS A 746 -0.76 11.81 14.89
C HIS A 746 -2.22 11.35 14.91
N ALA A 747 -3.07 12.02 14.13
CA ALA A 747 -4.52 11.84 14.21
C ALA A 747 -4.99 10.41 13.90
N THR A 748 -4.51 9.83 12.79
CA THR A 748 -4.90 8.45 12.42
C THR A 748 -4.36 7.42 13.40
N ALA A 749 -3.06 7.46 13.76
CA ALA A 749 -2.47 6.52 14.73
C ALA A 749 -3.10 6.63 16.13
N ASN A 750 -3.49 7.84 16.55
CA ASN A 750 -4.24 8.05 17.78
C ASN A 750 -5.60 7.32 17.72
N GLY A 751 -6.30 7.39 16.59
CA GLY A 751 -7.54 6.64 16.36
C GLY A 751 -8.74 7.14 17.16
N ALA A 752 -8.75 8.44 17.50
CA ALA A 752 -9.85 9.06 18.23
C ALA A 752 -11.15 9.02 17.42
N TRP A 753 -12.21 8.50 18.03
CA TRP A 753 -13.55 8.47 17.45
C TRP A 753 -14.41 9.65 17.86
N ALA A 754 -14.09 10.36 18.95
CA ALA A 754 -14.80 11.58 19.38
C ALA A 754 -14.00 12.86 19.12
N GLY A 755 -12.95 12.78 18.30
CA GLY A 755 -12.00 13.85 18.12
C GLY A 755 -11.22 14.17 19.39
N TRP A 756 -10.84 15.45 19.56
CA TRP A 756 -10.08 15.90 20.72
C TRP A 756 -10.81 15.67 22.05
N ASP A 757 -12.14 15.52 22.06
CA ASP A 757 -12.94 15.26 23.26
C ASP A 757 -12.63 13.89 23.90
N GLN A 758 -12.11 12.92 23.13
CA GLN A 758 -11.68 11.63 23.66
C GLN A 758 -10.29 11.70 24.30
N TYR A 759 -9.52 12.73 23.98
CA TYR A 759 -8.17 12.85 24.49
C TYR A 759 -8.21 13.10 26.00
N ASN A 760 -7.78 12.10 26.78
CA ASN A 760 -7.38 12.31 28.17
C ASN A 760 -5.85 12.24 28.25
N SER A 761 -5.26 12.95 29.20
CA SER A 761 -3.81 13.08 29.39
C SER A 761 -3.06 11.76 29.70
N ASN A 762 -3.73 10.61 29.65
CA ASN A 762 -3.14 9.28 29.78
C ASN A 762 -3.37 8.38 28.54
N GLY A 763 -4.06 8.87 27.50
CA GLY A 763 -4.61 8.07 26.40
C GLY A 763 -3.59 7.70 25.34
N ARG A 764 -3.05 6.47 25.43
CA ARG A 764 -2.15 5.91 24.41
C ARG A 764 -2.86 5.79 23.05
N PRO A 765 -2.15 6.00 21.93
CA PRO A 765 -2.68 5.75 20.59
C PRO A 765 -3.26 4.34 20.44
N ARG A 766 -4.33 4.19 19.64
CA ARG A 766 -4.92 2.87 19.33
C ARG A 766 -4.02 2.03 18.41
N HIS A 767 -3.15 2.69 17.66
CA HIS A 767 -2.25 2.07 16.70
C HIS A 767 -0.79 2.34 17.04
N VAL A 768 0.09 1.40 16.69
CA VAL A 768 1.54 1.60 16.81
C VAL A 768 2.07 2.11 15.47
N LEU A 769 2.46 3.39 15.43
CA LEU A 769 3.07 4.02 14.25
C LEU A 769 4.55 3.62 14.10
N TYR A 770 4.80 2.34 13.85
CA TYR A 770 6.14 1.77 13.81
C TYR A 770 7.12 2.60 12.97
N GLY A 771 8.28 2.88 13.55
CA GLY A 771 9.40 3.51 12.86
C GLY A 771 9.36 5.02 12.76
N ALA A 772 8.28 5.66 13.17
CA ALA A 772 8.20 7.12 13.19
C ALA A 772 9.23 7.70 14.18
N LEU A 773 10.01 8.68 13.71
CA LEU A 773 10.90 9.49 14.52
C LEU A 773 10.10 10.66 15.11
N VAL A 774 10.05 10.76 16.44
CA VAL A 774 9.43 11.91 17.11
C VAL A 774 10.33 13.15 17.07
N GLY A 775 9.78 14.34 17.31
CA GLY A 775 10.54 15.59 17.33
C GLY A 775 11.74 15.57 18.30
N GLY A 776 11.57 14.97 19.46
CA GLY A 776 12.65 14.65 20.40
C GLY A 776 12.66 15.43 21.71
N PRO A 777 13.67 15.22 22.55
CA PRO A 777 13.79 15.89 23.84
C PRO A 777 14.19 17.36 23.67
N ASN A 778 13.98 18.14 24.73
CA ASN A 778 14.47 19.51 24.81
C ASN A 778 16.02 19.56 24.93
N SER A 779 16.57 20.77 25.05
CA SER A 779 18.03 21.00 25.11
C SER A 779 18.73 20.38 26.33
N GLN A 780 17.99 19.86 27.31
CA GLN A 780 18.50 19.21 28.52
C GLN A 780 18.21 17.70 28.56
N ASP A 781 17.95 17.08 27.40
CA ASP A 781 17.61 15.66 27.27
C ASP A 781 16.28 15.27 27.96
N GLN A 782 15.43 16.25 28.29
CA GLN A 782 14.13 15.98 28.92
C GLN A 782 13.07 15.80 27.83
N TYR A 783 12.29 14.73 27.95
CA TYR A 783 11.23 14.38 27.02
C TYR A 783 9.89 14.21 27.72
N SER A 784 8.83 14.81 27.15
CA SER A 784 7.45 14.58 27.58
C SER A 784 6.77 13.64 26.60
N ASP A 785 6.41 12.45 27.07
CA ASP A 785 5.69 11.43 26.30
C ASP A 785 4.19 11.72 26.35
N ASP A 786 3.81 12.88 25.80
CA ASP A 786 2.46 13.47 25.82
C ASP A 786 2.16 14.05 24.44
N MET A 787 1.12 13.54 23.77
CA MET A 787 0.78 13.95 22.40
C MET A 787 0.29 15.40 22.28
N THR A 788 -0.04 16.08 23.38
CA THR A 788 -0.31 17.52 23.34
C THR A 788 0.96 18.35 23.19
N ASN A 789 2.11 17.78 23.57
CA ASN A 789 3.40 18.38 23.32
C ASN A 789 3.85 18.02 21.90
N TYR A 790 3.21 18.64 20.91
CA TYR A 790 3.53 18.45 19.49
C TYR A 790 5.01 18.72 19.20
N GLN A 791 5.68 19.66 19.89
CA GLN A 791 7.10 19.92 19.66
C GLN A 791 7.96 18.67 19.89
N SER A 792 7.62 17.87 20.90
CA SER A 792 8.34 16.64 21.25
C SER A 792 7.80 15.39 20.53
N THR A 793 6.49 15.32 20.27
CA THR A 793 5.78 14.11 19.83
C THR A 793 5.28 14.15 18.38
N GLU A 794 5.43 15.26 17.67
CA GLU A 794 5.19 15.35 16.23
C GLU A 794 6.10 14.37 15.49
N VAL A 795 5.56 13.81 14.41
CA VAL A 795 6.24 12.92 13.48
C VAL A 795 5.98 13.46 12.07
N ALA A 796 6.92 13.30 11.15
CA ALA A 796 6.75 13.76 9.77
C ALA A 796 7.57 12.96 8.77
N ILE A 797 7.14 12.96 7.51
CA ILE A 797 7.86 12.29 6.42
C ILE A 797 9.30 12.77 6.28
N ASP A 798 9.56 14.06 6.51
CA ASP A 798 10.89 14.64 6.46
C ASP A 798 11.76 14.25 7.67
N TYR A 799 11.15 13.99 8.84
CA TYR A 799 11.86 13.56 10.05
C TYR A 799 12.54 12.21 9.82
N ASN A 800 11.83 11.30 9.15
CA ASN A 800 12.34 9.97 8.84
C ASN A 800 13.31 9.94 7.64
N ALA A 801 13.31 10.96 6.77
CA ALA A 801 14.00 10.88 5.48
C ALA A 801 15.52 10.71 5.63
N GLY A 802 16.16 11.63 6.34
CA GLY A 802 17.59 11.54 6.65
C GLY A 802 17.92 10.36 7.57
N LEU A 803 17.07 10.07 8.56
CA LEU A 803 17.25 8.91 9.45
C LEU A 803 17.29 7.59 8.66
N THR A 804 16.40 7.41 7.68
CA THR A 804 16.34 6.20 6.86
C THR A 804 17.66 5.97 6.11
N GLY A 805 18.24 7.02 5.52
CA GLY A 805 19.55 6.95 4.86
C GLY A 805 20.70 6.65 5.83
N ALA A 806 20.69 7.27 7.01
CA ALA A 806 21.68 6.99 8.06
C ALA A 806 21.59 5.54 8.57
N LEU A 807 20.37 5.03 8.83
CA LEU A 807 20.13 3.66 9.24
C LEU A 807 20.59 2.65 8.20
N ALA A 808 20.34 2.91 6.91
CA ALA A 808 20.83 2.06 5.84
C ALA A 808 22.37 2.00 5.83
N ARG A 809 23.04 3.14 5.94
CA ARG A 809 24.51 3.15 6.00
C ARG A 809 25.05 2.44 7.24
N LEU A 810 24.45 2.65 8.41
CA LEU A 810 24.85 1.95 9.64
C LEU A 810 24.56 0.45 9.56
N CYS A 811 23.43 0.04 8.96
CA CYS A 811 23.16 -1.36 8.65
C CYS A 811 24.20 -1.93 7.66
N GLN A 812 24.71 -1.12 6.72
CA GLN A 812 25.77 -1.56 5.82
C GLN A 812 27.07 -1.87 6.56
N ILE A 813 27.44 -1.02 7.53
CA ILE A 813 28.70 -1.09 8.29
C ILE A 813 28.62 -2.11 9.43
N TYR A 814 27.51 -2.11 10.18
CA TYR A 814 27.34 -2.82 11.45
C TYR A 814 26.33 -3.98 11.41
N GLY A 815 25.61 -4.14 10.29
CA GLY A 815 24.59 -5.18 10.15
C GLY A 815 23.32 -4.91 10.97
N GLY A 816 22.65 -6.00 11.37
CA GLY A 816 21.33 -5.99 11.99
C GLY A 816 20.32 -6.70 11.09
N ASN A 817 19.53 -7.59 11.67
CA ASN A 817 18.55 -8.38 10.93
C ASN A 817 17.15 -7.75 11.08
N PRO A 818 16.41 -7.54 9.97
CA PRO A 818 15.00 -7.19 10.04
C PRO A 818 14.20 -8.30 10.76
N LEU A 819 13.01 -7.95 11.26
CA LEU A 819 12.08 -8.92 11.83
C LEU A 819 11.41 -9.71 10.71
N SER A 820 11.31 -11.03 10.87
CA SER A 820 10.70 -11.92 9.86
C SER A 820 9.17 -11.82 9.81
N ASN A 821 8.53 -11.50 10.94
CA ASN A 821 7.07 -11.46 11.09
C ASN A 821 6.62 -10.03 11.46
N PHE A 822 6.85 -9.08 10.55
CA PHE A 822 6.53 -7.68 10.76
C PHE A 822 5.67 -7.15 9.59
N PRO A 823 4.62 -6.36 9.87
CA PRO A 823 4.16 -5.89 11.19
C PRO A 823 3.45 -6.98 12.00
N THR A 824 3.40 -6.79 13.33
CA THR A 824 2.57 -7.63 14.22
C THR A 824 1.11 -7.21 14.11
N PRO A 825 0.15 -8.16 14.07
CA PRO A 825 -1.28 -7.82 14.16
C PRO A 825 -1.60 -7.01 15.42
N GLU A 826 -2.39 -5.96 15.27
CA GLU A 826 -2.84 -5.10 16.34
C GLU A 826 -4.02 -5.70 17.11
N ARG A 827 -4.14 -5.28 18.37
CA ARG A 827 -5.30 -5.60 19.19
C ARG A 827 -6.46 -4.69 18.77
N ARG A 828 -7.58 -5.30 18.37
CA ARG A 828 -8.79 -4.58 17.98
C ARG A 828 -9.75 -4.41 19.15
N ASP A 829 -10.29 -3.21 19.29
CA ASP A 829 -11.45 -2.94 20.15
C ASP A 829 -12.75 -3.14 19.37
N ASP A 830 -13.89 -3.27 20.07
CA ASP A 830 -15.19 -3.33 19.41
C ASP A 830 -15.51 -2.01 18.69
N GLU A 831 -15.55 -2.07 17.36
CA GLU A 831 -15.75 -0.90 16.49
C GLU A 831 -17.21 -0.47 16.39
N TYR A 832 -18.15 -1.42 16.48
CA TYR A 832 -19.57 -1.17 16.38
C TYR A 832 -20.30 -1.81 17.53
N PHE A 833 -21.29 -1.11 18.08
CA PHE A 833 -22.16 -1.67 19.13
C PHE A 833 -23.32 -0.72 19.39
N VAL A 834 -24.31 -1.22 20.13
CA VAL A 834 -25.37 -0.40 20.73
C VAL A 834 -25.15 -0.32 22.24
N GLU A 835 -25.25 0.90 22.75
CA GLU A 835 -25.49 1.15 24.17
C GLU A 835 -26.99 1.37 24.35
N ALA A 836 -27.63 0.66 25.29
CA ALA A 836 -29.08 0.74 25.49
C ALA A 836 -29.45 0.76 26.96
N SER A 837 -30.66 1.23 27.26
CA SER A 837 -31.26 1.21 28.60
C SER A 837 -32.78 1.18 28.51
N VAL A 838 -33.41 0.63 29.54
CA VAL A 838 -34.86 0.66 29.69
C VAL A 838 -35.27 2.06 30.13
N LYS A 839 -36.05 2.75 29.30
CA LYS A 839 -36.61 4.07 29.59
C LYS A 839 -37.97 3.98 30.28
N GLY A 840 -38.76 2.99 29.89
CA GLY A 840 -40.06 2.71 30.49
C GLY A 840 -40.57 1.34 30.07
N SER A 841 -41.34 0.70 30.92
CA SER A 841 -42.06 -0.54 30.61
C SER A 841 -43.44 -0.50 31.23
N GLY A 842 -44.37 -1.25 30.65
CA GLY A 842 -45.73 -1.39 31.14
C GLY A 842 -46.36 -2.68 30.65
N SER A 843 -47.61 -2.93 31.06
CA SER A 843 -48.33 -4.16 30.73
C SER A 843 -48.59 -4.36 29.23
N ASN A 844 -48.29 -3.37 28.39
CA ASN A 844 -48.53 -3.40 26.95
C ASN A 844 -47.37 -2.81 26.12
N PHE A 845 -46.22 -2.48 26.73
CA PHE A 845 -45.08 -1.93 25.98
C PHE A 845 -43.73 -2.08 26.69
N ILE A 846 -42.67 -2.01 25.90
CA ILE A 846 -41.30 -1.74 26.34
C ILE A 846 -40.76 -0.53 25.55
N GLU A 847 -40.10 0.38 26.25
CA GLU A 847 -39.47 1.57 25.68
C GLU A 847 -37.99 1.60 26.03
N ILE A 848 -37.17 1.68 24.99
CA ILE A 848 -35.72 1.56 25.05
C ILE A 848 -35.10 2.87 24.55
N ASP A 849 -34.18 3.44 25.32
CA ASP A 849 -33.21 4.40 24.82
C ASP A 849 -32.01 3.63 24.29
N ALA A 850 -31.63 3.87 23.04
CA ALA A 850 -30.52 3.18 22.37
C ALA A 850 -29.63 4.15 21.60
N ALA A 851 -28.33 3.92 21.66
CA ALA A 851 -27.32 4.67 20.95
C ALA A 851 -26.42 3.73 20.15
N ILE A 852 -26.51 3.82 18.83
CA ILE A 852 -25.62 3.09 17.92
C ILE A 852 -24.30 3.83 17.80
N ASN A 853 -23.19 3.09 17.91
CA ASN A 853 -21.82 3.61 17.90
C ASN A 853 -21.06 3.08 16.67
N ASN A 854 -20.29 3.96 16.02
CA ASN A 854 -19.21 3.64 15.09
C ASN A 854 -17.91 4.27 15.62
N ARG A 855 -17.06 3.43 16.19
CA ARG A 855 -15.72 3.76 16.71
C ARG A 855 -14.64 3.02 15.93
N SER A 856 -14.91 2.78 14.64
CA SER A 856 -13.99 2.07 13.74
C SER A 856 -12.61 2.73 13.68
N ALA A 857 -11.60 1.88 13.52
CA ALA A 857 -10.19 2.25 13.38
C ALA A 857 -9.35 1.21 12.61
N TRP A 858 -9.91 0.07 12.19
CA TRP A 858 -9.20 -0.96 11.38
C TRP A 858 -9.87 -1.28 10.04
N ALA A 859 -9.96 -0.36 9.08
CA ALA A 859 -9.65 1.07 9.21
C ALA A 859 -10.87 1.87 9.70
N ALA A 860 -10.66 3.13 10.08
CA ALA A 860 -11.75 4.07 10.31
C ALA A 860 -12.62 4.19 9.05
N ARG A 861 -13.95 4.24 9.21
CA ARG A 861 -14.88 4.21 8.07
C ARG A 861 -16.16 4.96 8.33
N VAL A 862 -16.64 5.65 7.28
CA VAL A 862 -17.99 6.22 7.23
C VAL A 862 -18.97 5.14 6.83
N THR A 863 -20.11 5.08 7.51
CA THR A 863 -21.24 4.24 7.10
C THR A 863 -22.52 5.03 7.27
N ASP A 864 -23.42 4.88 6.30
CA ASP A 864 -24.74 5.49 6.27
C ASP A 864 -25.85 4.44 6.21
N LYS A 865 -25.55 3.18 6.56
CA LYS A 865 -26.46 2.02 6.46
C LYS A 865 -26.48 1.17 7.73
N LEU A 866 -26.09 1.76 8.85
CA LEU A 866 -26.10 1.08 10.13
C LEU A 866 -27.54 0.82 10.59
N SER A 867 -27.78 -0.38 11.12
CA SER A 867 -29.01 -0.74 11.80
C SER A 867 -28.72 -1.64 12.99
N PHE A 868 -29.70 -1.80 13.87
CA PHE A 868 -29.63 -2.78 14.96
C PHE A 868 -30.97 -3.45 15.18
N ARG A 869 -30.93 -4.63 15.82
CA ARG A 869 -32.14 -5.42 16.11
C ARG A 869 -32.33 -5.62 17.60
N TYR A 870 -33.52 -5.30 18.09
CA TYR A 870 -33.96 -5.65 19.44
C TYR A 870 -34.88 -6.87 19.36
N TYR A 871 -34.40 -8.02 19.80
CA TYR A 871 -35.12 -9.29 19.82
C TYR A 871 -35.98 -9.43 21.06
N PHE A 872 -37.25 -9.78 20.85
CA PHE A 872 -38.27 -9.93 21.88
C PHE A 872 -39.14 -11.17 21.60
N THR A 873 -39.77 -11.71 22.64
CA THR A 873 -40.65 -12.88 22.52
C THR A 873 -42.10 -12.45 22.62
N ILE A 874 -42.95 -12.91 21.72
CA ILE A 874 -44.40 -12.63 21.81
C ILE A 874 -45.09 -13.65 22.74
N GLU A 875 -46.02 -13.16 23.55
CA GLU A 875 -46.72 -13.99 24.54
C GLU A 875 -47.78 -14.91 23.91
N PRO A 876 -48.11 -16.05 24.56
CA PRO A 876 -49.20 -16.93 24.12
C PRO A 876 -50.52 -16.15 23.98
N ASN A 877 -51.13 -16.24 22.79
CA ASN A 877 -52.36 -15.53 22.37
C ASN A 877 -52.19 -14.06 21.96
N MET A 878 -50.97 -13.54 21.86
CA MET A 878 -50.74 -12.22 21.28
C MET A 878 -50.89 -12.28 19.75
N ASN A 879 -51.70 -11.40 19.16
CA ASN A 879 -51.79 -11.26 17.70
C ASN A 879 -50.60 -10.44 17.20
N PRO A 880 -49.68 -11.01 16.39
CA PRO A 880 -48.51 -10.27 15.89
C PRO A 880 -48.88 -9.01 15.10
N ASN A 881 -50.05 -9.00 14.44
CA ASN A 881 -50.53 -7.85 13.67
C ASN A 881 -50.97 -6.65 14.55
N SER A 882 -51.07 -6.86 15.87
CA SER A 882 -51.35 -5.77 16.83
C SER A 882 -50.09 -5.06 17.32
N LEU A 883 -48.91 -5.60 16.99
CA LEU A 883 -47.63 -5.02 17.39
C LEU A 883 -47.33 -3.77 16.57
N SER A 884 -46.75 -2.77 17.23
CA SER A 884 -46.23 -1.58 16.58
C SER A 884 -44.90 -1.18 17.20
N VAL A 885 -44.02 -0.60 16.39
CA VAL A 885 -42.82 0.06 16.84
C VAL A 885 -42.91 1.54 16.48
N SER A 886 -42.66 2.40 17.46
CA SER A 886 -42.61 3.85 17.28
C SER A 886 -41.23 4.36 17.70
N VAL A 887 -40.73 5.36 16.98
CA VAL A 887 -39.41 5.96 17.20
C VAL A 887 -39.58 7.42 17.61
N TYR A 888 -38.82 7.85 18.61
CA TYR A 888 -38.82 9.19 19.18
C TYR A 888 -37.38 9.68 19.36
N ASN A 889 -37.21 11.01 19.47
CA ASN A 889 -35.92 11.65 19.77
C ASN A 889 -34.75 11.14 18.88
N ALA A 890 -35.03 10.82 17.62
CA ALA A 890 -34.05 10.26 16.71
C ALA A 890 -33.02 11.32 16.28
N GLN A 891 -31.74 10.98 16.42
CA GLN A 891 -30.63 11.75 15.87
C GLN A 891 -30.32 11.26 14.46
N GLY A 892 -30.88 11.92 13.46
CA GLY A 892 -30.79 11.53 12.05
C GLY A 892 -32.06 10.84 11.54
N GLN A 893 -31.99 10.30 10.33
CA GLN A 893 -33.06 9.50 9.74
C GLN A 893 -33.07 8.11 10.39
N VAL A 894 -34.21 7.74 10.97
CA VAL A 894 -34.43 6.42 11.56
C VAL A 894 -35.74 5.84 11.04
N ARG A 895 -35.67 4.62 10.53
CA ARG A 895 -36.82 3.81 10.15
C ARG A 895 -36.95 2.68 11.16
N SER A 896 -38.17 2.18 11.33
CA SER A 896 -38.41 1.03 12.19
C SER A 896 -39.40 0.06 11.59
N SER A 897 -39.21 -1.23 11.86
CA SER A 897 -40.15 -2.28 11.48
C SER A 897 -40.10 -3.43 12.49
N ILE A 898 -41.16 -4.23 12.54
CA ILE A 898 -41.18 -5.48 13.30
C ILE A 898 -41.16 -6.64 12.32
N LYS A 899 -40.29 -7.62 12.57
CA LYS A 899 -40.13 -8.80 11.74
C LYS A 899 -40.12 -10.05 12.62
N GLN A 900 -40.70 -11.13 12.11
CA GLN A 900 -40.61 -12.44 12.76
C GLN A 900 -39.24 -13.04 12.45
N ALA A 901 -38.53 -13.51 13.49
CA ALA A 901 -37.31 -14.29 13.33
C ALA A 901 -37.64 -15.78 13.19
N GLN A 902 -38.26 -16.36 14.22
CA GLN A 902 -38.64 -17.77 14.24
C GLN A 902 -39.69 -18.04 15.33
N GLY A 903 -40.78 -18.72 15.01
CA GLY A 903 -41.80 -19.07 16.02
C GLY A 903 -42.34 -17.83 16.75
N SER A 904 -42.23 -17.81 18.07
CA SER A 904 -42.61 -16.67 18.92
C SER A 904 -41.52 -15.58 19.03
N LEU A 905 -40.36 -15.76 18.42
CA LEU A 905 -39.27 -14.79 18.44
C LEU A 905 -39.45 -13.76 17.31
N TYR A 906 -39.48 -12.49 17.71
CA TYR A 906 -39.58 -11.34 16.82
C TYR A 906 -38.43 -10.38 17.10
N TYR A 907 -38.25 -9.40 16.22
CA TYR A 907 -37.36 -8.28 16.49
C TYR A 907 -37.91 -6.97 15.93
N ALA A 908 -37.58 -5.88 16.64
CA ALA A 908 -37.67 -4.53 16.12
C ALA A 908 -36.36 -4.20 15.41
N ASP A 909 -36.45 -3.90 14.11
CA ASP A 909 -35.36 -3.47 13.25
C ASP A 909 -35.31 -1.94 13.30
N ILE A 910 -34.25 -1.36 13.87
CA ILE A 910 -34.05 0.09 13.97
C ILE A 910 -32.95 0.47 12.99
N ASP A 911 -33.34 1.14 11.91
CA ASP A 911 -32.51 1.36 10.72
C ASP A 911 -32.15 2.83 10.56
N PHE A 912 -30.85 3.14 10.66
CA PHE A 912 -30.29 4.48 10.47
C PHE A 912 -29.89 4.76 9.02
N SER A 913 -30.32 3.94 8.06
CA SER A 913 -30.00 4.12 6.64
C SER A 913 -30.34 5.54 6.15
N GLY A 914 -29.34 6.23 5.60
CA GLY A 914 -29.36 7.65 5.24
C GLY A 914 -28.71 8.59 6.27
N THR A 915 -28.32 8.09 7.44
CA THR A 915 -27.60 8.86 8.47
C THR A 915 -26.13 8.45 8.51
N LYS A 916 -25.22 9.37 8.16
CA LYS A 916 -23.78 9.12 8.31
C LYS A 916 -23.40 9.00 9.79
N ILE A 917 -22.74 7.90 10.13
CA ILE A 917 -22.16 7.63 11.45
C ILE A 917 -20.70 7.21 11.24
N PHE A 918 -19.77 7.95 11.82
CA PHE A 918 -18.34 7.78 11.57
C PHE A 918 -17.50 8.27 12.75
N PRO A 919 -16.29 7.71 12.97
CA PRO A 919 -15.40 8.13 14.06
C PRO A 919 -14.91 9.58 13.83
N GLY A 920 -15.61 10.55 14.40
CA GLY A 920 -15.29 11.97 14.29
C GLY A 920 -15.84 12.80 15.46
N CYS A 921 -15.33 14.01 15.61
CA CYS A 921 -15.73 14.94 16.67
C CYS A 921 -17.23 15.25 16.65
N THR A 922 -17.73 15.88 17.71
CA THR A 922 -19.09 16.42 17.72
C THR A 922 -19.29 17.39 16.56
N ASP A 923 -20.38 17.22 15.81
CA ASP A 923 -20.76 18.17 14.77
C ASP A 923 -21.09 19.51 15.43
N ARG A 924 -20.28 20.53 15.12
CA ARG A 924 -20.38 21.86 15.73
C ARG A 924 -21.69 22.58 15.38
N SER A 925 -22.36 22.19 14.30
CA SER A 925 -23.62 22.80 13.87
C SER A 925 -24.85 22.24 14.58
N THR A 926 -24.82 20.95 14.92
CA THR A 926 -25.95 20.24 15.54
C THR A 926 -25.74 19.93 17.01
N GLY A 927 -24.49 19.96 17.50
CA GLY A 927 -24.12 19.48 18.83
C GLY A 927 -24.21 17.96 19.00
N ILE A 928 -24.40 17.22 17.90
CA ILE A 928 -24.58 15.76 17.91
C ILE A 928 -23.23 15.08 17.59
N PRO A 929 -22.81 14.07 18.36
CA PRO A 929 -21.61 13.29 18.04
C PRO A 929 -21.65 12.64 16.65
N ASN A 930 -20.57 12.71 15.87
CA ASN A 930 -20.53 12.02 14.57
C ASN A 930 -20.45 10.49 14.72
N TYR A 931 -19.73 10.02 15.72
CA TYR A 931 -19.50 8.59 15.99
C TYR A 931 -20.67 7.85 16.62
N ARG A 932 -21.70 8.57 17.07
CA ARG A 932 -22.83 7.98 17.81
C ARG A 932 -24.13 8.69 17.45
N LYS A 933 -25.19 7.92 17.24
CA LYS A 933 -26.55 8.43 17.06
C LYS A 933 -27.51 7.74 18.01
N GLN A 934 -28.31 8.54 18.72
CA GLN A 934 -29.26 8.07 19.71
C GLN A 934 -30.70 8.14 19.19
N THR A 935 -31.51 7.19 19.63
CA THR A 935 -32.97 7.22 19.45
C THR A 935 -33.66 6.54 20.63
N THR A 936 -34.90 6.92 20.89
CA THR A 936 -35.81 6.18 21.76
C THR A 936 -36.75 5.38 20.86
N PHE A 937 -36.96 4.10 21.13
CA PHE A 937 -38.03 3.35 20.45
C PHE A 937 -38.91 2.62 21.44
N ARG A 938 -40.20 2.51 21.12
CA ARG A 938 -41.20 1.80 21.90
C ARG A 938 -41.81 0.69 21.08
N ILE A 939 -41.74 -0.54 21.58
CA ILE A 939 -42.49 -1.68 21.05
C ILE A 939 -43.77 -1.78 21.88
N SER A 940 -44.92 -1.68 21.22
CA SER A 940 -46.24 -1.71 21.87
C SER A 940 -47.07 -2.87 21.36
N GLY A 941 -47.77 -3.54 22.26
CA GLY A 941 -48.70 -4.63 22.00
C GLY A 941 -49.99 -4.51 22.80
N VAL A 942 -50.62 -5.64 23.10
CA VAL A 942 -51.82 -5.74 23.96
C VAL A 942 -51.44 -6.01 25.42
N ASN A 943 -52.39 -5.90 26.34
CA ASN A 943 -52.18 -6.18 27.76
C ASN A 943 -51.59 -7.59 27.98
N ASN A 944 -50.69 -7.72 28.96
CA ASN A 944 -49.87 -8.88 29.36
C ASN A 944 -48.48 -8.99 28.70
N TRP A 945 -47.88 -7.88 28.24
CA TRP A 945 -46.49 -7.83 27.79
C TRP A 945 -45.50 -8.17 28.92
N ASP A 946 -44.58 -9.12 28.69
CA ASP A 946 -43.49 -9.47 29.61
C ASP A 946 -42.13 -9.28 28.93
N SER A 947 -41.39 -8.22 29.28
CA SER A 947 -40.07 -7.98 28.71
C SER A 947 -38.96 -8.83 29.34
N SER A 948 -39.23 -9.52 30.44
CA SER A 948 -38.18 -10.26 31.16
C SER A 948 -37.67 -11.48 30.40
N ASN A 949 -38.48 -12.00 29.47
CA ASN A 949 -38.15 -13.11 28.59
C ASN A 949 -37.50 -12.66 27.26
N ASP A 950 -37.43 -11.35 26.99
CA ASP A 950 -36.84 -10.81 25.76
C ASP A 950 -35.33 -11.01 25.75
N TRP A 951 -34.79 -11.51 24.63
CA TRP A 951 -33.35 -11.69 24.46
C TRP A 951 -32.60 -10.38 24.65
N SER A 952 -33.04 -9.31 23.99
CA SER A 952 -32.34 -8.02 23.99
C SER A 952 -32.55 -7.19 25.25
N TYR A 953 -33.55 -7.53 26.08
CA TYR A 953 -33.77 -6.89 27.38
C TYR A 953 -32.72 -7.28 28.42
N GLN A 954 -32.20 -8.51 28.33
CA GLN A 954 -31.31 -9.07 29.33
C GLN A 954 -30.01 -8.28 29.44
N GLY A 955 -29.72 -7.80 30.66
CA GLY A 955 -28.53 -7.02 30.98
C GLY A 955 -28.67 -5.51 30.80
N LEU A 956 -29.83 -5.01 30.36
CA LEU A 956 -30.11 -3.58 30.32
C LEU A 956 -30.42 -3.02 31.73
N SER A 957 -29.99 -1.79 31.99
CA SER A 957 -30.31 -1.04 33.21
C SER A 957 -31.61 -0.25 33.08
N ASN A 958 -32.23 0.07 34.22
CA ASN A 958 -33.33 1.04 34.32
C ASN A 958 -32.76 2.46 34.33
N GLY A 959 -32.54 3.02 33.14
CA GLY A 959 -31.84 4.27 32.93
C GLY A 959 -30.31 4.13 32.85
N GLY A 960 -29.67 5.05 32.11
CA GLY A 960 -28.23 5.07 31.84
C GLY A 960 -27.83 4.00 30.81
N LEU A 961 -27.24 4.40 29.69
CA LEU A 961 -26.95 3.48 28.59
C LEU A 961 -25.81 2.52 28.94
N VAL A 962 -26.02 1.23 28.67
CA VAL A 962 -25.01 0.17 28.81
C VAL A 962 -24.78 -0.53 27.49
N LYS A 963 -23.52 -0.84 27.16
CA LYS A 963 -23.18 -1.61 25.95
C LYS A 963 -23.78 -3.02 26.03
N SER A 964 -24.56 -3.41 25.03
CA SER A 964 -25.22 -4.72 24.99
C SER A 964 -24.74 -5.57 23.82
N VAL A 965 -24.24 -6.77 24.11
CA VAL A 965 -23.95 -7.79 23.10
C VAL A 965 -25.20 -8.50 22.60
N LYS A 966 -26.38 -8.26 23.19
CA LYS A 966 -27.66 -8.89 22.81
C LYS A 966 -28.51 -8.02 21.90
N ILE A 967 -27.98 -6.87 21.47
CA ILE A 967 -28.56 -6.00 20.45
C ILE A 967 -27.56 -5.97 19.29
N PRO A 968 -27.64 -6.91 18.34
CA PRO A 968 -26.69 -6.99 17.25
C PRO A 968 -26.80 -5.80 16.30
N VAL A 969 -25.65 -5.39 15.78
CA VAL A 969 -25.49 -4.28 14.82
C VAL A 969 -25.19 -4.83 13.44
N TYR A 970 -25.76 -4.20 12.43
CA TYR A 970 -25.58 -4.54 11.03
C TYR A 970 -25.19 -3.31 10.24
N ASP A 971 -24.44 -3.50 9.16
CA ASP A 971 -24.27 -2.52 8.09
C ASP A 971 -24.82 -3.13 6.81
N ASN A 972 -25.86 -2.50 6.25
CA ASN A 972 -26.52 -2.99 5.04
C ASN A 972 -26.95 -4.48 5.14
N GLY A 973 -27.39 -4.90 6.33
CA GLY A 973 -27.82 -6.26 6.61
C GLY A 973 -26.71 -7.26 6.99
N VAL A 974 -25.43 -6.87 6.88
CA VAL A 974 -24.29 -7.71 7.31
C VAL A 974 -24.01 -7.47 8.78
N LYS A 975 -24.01 -8.52 9.61
CA LYS A 975 -23.78 -8.42 11.05
C LYS A 975 -22.32 -8.00 11.35
N LEU A 976 -22.17 -6.96 12.16
CA LEU A 976 -20.87 -6.41 12.56
C LEU A 976 -20.54 -6.67 14.03
N PHE A 977 -21.55 -6.75 14.90
CA PHE A 977 -21.36 -6.92 16.34
C PHE A 977 -22.58 -7.60 16.98
N GLY A 978 -22.35 -8.20 18.15
CA GLY A 978 -23.40 -8.78 18.99
C GLY A 978 -23.90 -10.14 18.52
N ASN A 979 -24.76 -10.72 19.33
CA ASN A 979 -25.29 -12.06 19.18
C ASN A 979 -26.78 -12.00 18.88
N GLU A 980 -27.17 -12.79 17.89
CA GLU A 980 -28.56 -13.13 17.63
C GLU A 980 -28.97 -14.28 18.57
N PRO A 981 -30.25 -14.42 18.93
CA PRO A 981 -30.74 -15.60 19.65
C PRO A 981 -30.43 -16.88 18.85
N ILE A 982 -30.08 -17.96 19.55
CA ILE A 982 -29.84 -19.30 18.97
C ILE A 982 -31.16 -20.04 18.79
#